data_AF-A0A5J9TQL3-F1
#
_entry.id   AF-A0A5J9TQL3-F1
#
_cell.length_a   1.000
_cell.length_b   1.000
_cell.length_c   1.000
_cell.angle_alpha   90.00
_cell.angle_beta   90.00
_cell.angle_gamma   90.00
#
_symmetry.space_group_name_H-M   'P 1'
#
loop_
_entity.id
_entity.type
_entity.pdbx_description
1 polymer ?
#
loop_
_entity_poly.entity_id
_entity_poly.type
_entity_poly.pdbx_seq_one_letter_code
_entity_poly.pdbx_strand_id
1 'polypeptide(L)'
;MTGYSVKEVIGRNCRFLQGPETDQDEVAKIREAVKTGRSFCGRLLNYRKDGTPFWNMLTVTPIRDDNGKVIKFIGMQVEVSKYTEGLSDKRMRPNELPVSLIRYDERQKETAMSSITEVVQTVKHRRSRSEGDKEPMEPPPPLTPARAAGDAAEGSSPPKSPMWDLKKEDAKLSRRMSGRASLMGTKIRRKSSVGIKEAAPAPKGIDLATTLERIEKNFVITDPRLPDNPIIFASDSFLELTEYTREEILGRNCRFLQGPETDMATVDKIREAIREQREITVQLINYTKSGKKFWNLFHLQPMRDQKGELQYFIGVQLDGSDHVEPLTNRLSENSELQSAKLANRLGMRKQLFIFMMQSKQVKATAENVDEAVRELPDPNLRPEDLWAVHSMPVSPKPHKRYNSSWIAIEKWHVIVIIVHLVELQGSGELFAMKAMDKSLMLNRNKVHRVCVEREIYSLLDHPFLPTLYTSFQTPTHVCLITDFCPGGELFALLDRQPMKIFREESARFYAAEVVIGLEYLHCLGVIYRDLKPENILLQEDGHIVLTDFDLSFLTPSKPHVIKHSTSRRRKSKEYLAPTFVSEPATPSNSFVGTEEYIAPEVITGAGHTSAIDWWALGILLYEMLYGRTPFRGKNRKRTFYNILHKELTFPSSIPSPPELDVPLELTGKEAQTILKPEEDSIGTF
;
A
#
# COMPACT_ATOMS: atom_id res chain seq x y z
N MET A 1 -1.54 -26.96 -15.29
CA MET A 1 -0.55 -26.99 -14.19
C MET A 1 -0.02 -28.40 -13.94
N THR A 2 -0.80 -29.32 -13.38
CA THR A 2 -0.23 -30.59 -12.83
C THR A 2 -0.17 -31.76 -13.81
N GLY A 3 -0.87 -31.68 -14.96
CA GLY A 3 -0.95 -32.78 -15.93
C GLY A 3 -1.94 -33.90 -15.56
N TYR A 4 -2.63 -33.81 -14.43
CA TYR A 4 -3.69 -34.74 -14.03
C TYR A 4 -5.08 -34.25 -14.50
N SER A 5 -5.92 -35.19 -14.94
CA SER A 5 -7.30 -34.92 -15.30
C SER A 5 -8.22 -34.81 -14.08
N VAL A 6 -9.39 -34.19 -14.24
CA VAL A 6 -10.39 -34.03 -13.17
C VAL A 6 -10.76 -35.37 -12.51
N LYS A 7 -10.94 -36.43 -13.32
CA LYS A 7 -11.29 -37.77 -12.82
C LYS A 7 -10.20 -38.40 -11.96
N GLU A 8 -8.94 -38.04 -12.20
CA GLU A 8 -7.78 -38.58 -11.46
C GLU A 8 -7.54 -37.88 -10.13
N VAL A 9 -8.11 -36.67 -9.94
CA VAL A 9 -7.84 -35.82 -8.78
C VAL A 9 -9.00 -35.81 -7.78
N ILE A 10 -10.26 -35.88 -8.25
CA ILE A 10 -11.44 -35.89 -7.38
C ILE A 10 -11.37 -37.10 -6.42
N GLY A 11 -11.54 -36.84 -5.12
CA GLY A 11 -11.51 -37.86 -4.08
C GLY A 11 -10.11 -38.25 -3.59
N ARG A 12 -9.04 -37.66 -4.15
CA ARG A 12 -7.66 -37.91 -3.73
C ARG A 12 -7.06 -36.73 -2.98
N ASN A 13 -6.14 -37.04 -2.07
CA ASN A 13 -5.34 -36.02 -1.41
C ASN A 13 -4.22 -35.53 -2.35
N CYS A 14 -3.99 -34.22 -2.42
CA CYS A 14 -2.96 -33.58 -3.27
C CYS A 14 -1.51 -34.04 -2.99
N ARG A 15 -1.28 -34.92 -2.01
CA ARG A 15 0.01 -35.59 -1.77
C ARG A 15 0.57 -36.33 -3.00
N PHE A 16 -0.25 -36.68 -3.99
CA PHE A 16 0.24 -37.26 -5.24
C PHE A 16 1.13 -36.31 -6.05
N LEU A 17 1.14 -35.01 -5.74
CA LEU A 17 2.06 -34.03 -6.32
C LEU A 17 3.44 -34.02 -5.63
N GLN A 18 3.63 -34.75 -4.53
CA GLN A 18 4.92 -34.83 -3.83
C GLN A 18 5.86 -35.78 -4.57
N GLY A 19 7.15 -35.49 -4.54
CA GLY A 19 8.19 -36.34 -5.10
C GLY A 19 9.48 -36.30 -4.29
N PRO A 20 10.60 -36.79 -4.84
CA PRO A 20 11.83 -37.07 -4.09
C PRO A 20 12.40 -35.86 -3.34
N GLU A 21 12.30 -34.67 -3.93
CA GLU A 21 12.87 -33.43 -3.37
C GLU A 21 11.81 -32.54 -2.70
N THR A 22 10.59 -33.03 -2.49
CA THR A 22 9.58 -32.27 -1.75
C THR A 22 9.98 -32.16 -0.28
N ASP A 23 10.17 -30.92 0.18
CA ASP A 23 10.50 -30.58 1.58
C ASP A 23 9.44 -31.13 2.56
N GLN A 24 9.88 -32.01 3.45
CA GLN A 24 9.00 -32.66 4.42
C GLN A 24 8.64 -31.76 5.62
N ASP A 25 9.46 -30.77 5.94
CA ASP A 25 9.19 -29.81 7.01
C ASP A 25 8.05 -28.86 6.62
N GLU A 26 8.04 -28.40 5.36
CA GLU A 26 6.90 -27.64 4.81
C GLU A 26 5.61 -28.48 4.77
N VAL A 27 5.72 -29.76 4.42
CA VAL A 27 4.57 -30.69 4.47
C VAL A 27 4.06 -30.88 5.91
N ALA A 28 4.94 -30.87 6.91
CA ALA A 28 4.56 -30.92 8.31
C ALA A 28 3.79 -29.66 8.75
N LYS A 29 4.21 -28.47 8.31
CA LYS A 29 3.50 -27.20 8.56
C LYS A 29 2.09 -27.19 7.97
N ILE A 30 1.90 -27.72 6.76
CA ILE A 30 0.56 -27.90 6.16
C ILE A 30 -0.31 -28.79 7.06
N ARG A 31 0.25 -29.91 7.52
CA ARG A 31 -0.47 -30.87 8.37
C ARG A 31 -0.91 -30.23 9.69
N GLU A 32 -0.02 -29.44 10.31
CA GLU A 32 -0.32 -28.72 11.54
C GLU A 32 -1.42 -27.67 11.33
N ALA A 33 -1.36 -26.89 10.25
CA ALA A 33 -2.36 -25.88 9.92
C ALA A 33 -3.76 -26.51 9.73
N VAL A 34 -3.85 -27.61 8.98
CA VAL A 34 -5.11 -28.33 8.79
C VAL A 34 -5.63 -28.90 10.12
N LYS A 35 -4.76 -29.45 10.97
CA LYS A 35 -5.15 -30.02 12.27
C LYS A 35 -5.63 -28.95 13.25
N THR A 36 -4.98 -27.79 13.27
CA THR A 36 -5.30 -26.67 14.17
C THR A 36 -6.40 -25.76 13.63
N GLY A 37 -6.86 -26.00 12.40
CA GLY A 37 -7.85 -25.16 11.73
C GLY A 37 -7.33 -23.75 11.45
N ARG A 38 -6.02 -23.62 11.16
CA ARG A 38 -5.37 -22.36 10.76
C ARG A 38 -5.16 -22.34 9.25
N SER A 39 -4.99 -21.13 8.70
CA SER A 39 -4.58 -20.98 7.30
C SER A 39 -3.09 -21.29 7.16
N PHE A 40 -2.71 -21.84 6.00
CA PHE A 40 -1.34 -22.04 5.58
C PHE A 40 -1.13 -21.41 4.22
N CYS A 41 0.02 -20.78 4.01
CA CYS A 41 0.47 -20.38 2.68
C CYS A 41 1.98 -20.65 2.60
N GLY A 42 2.39 -21.53 1.70
CA GLY A 42 3.77 -21.97 1.61
C GLY A 42 4.11 -22.60 0.27
N ARG A 43 5.40 -22.62 -0.02
CA ARG A 43 5.96 -23.05 -1.30
C ARG A 43 6.42 -24.50 -1.19
N LEU A 44 6.06 -25.33 -2.15
CA LEU A 44 6.35 -26.76 -2.18
C LEU A 44 6.92 -27.11 -3.55
N LEU A 45 8.01 -27.89 -3.59
CA LEU A 45 8.44 -28.51 -4.84
C LEU A 45 7.47 -29.67 -5.14
N ASN A 46 6.76 -29.59 -6.25
CA ASN A 46 5.75 -30.56 -6.67
C ASN A 46 6.13 -31.14 -8.03
N TYR A 47 5.53 -32.27 -8.39
CA TYR A 47 5.85 -33.00 -9.61
C TYR A 47 4.58 -33.16 -10.44
N ARG A 48 4.72 -32.88 -11.74
CA ARG A 48 3.68 -33.12 -12.73
C ARG A 48 3.52 -34.62 -12.97
N LYS A 49 2.44 -34.99 -13.65
CA LYS A 49 2.18 -36.38 -14.05
C LYS A 49 3.31 -37.00 -14.89
N ASP A 50 4.01 -36.19 -15.68
CA ASP A 50 5.16 -36.60 -16.50
C ASP A 50 6.49 -36.66 -15.72
N GLY A 51 6.47 -36.36 -14.41
CA GLY A 51 7.66 -36.34 -13.56
C GLY A 51 8.41 -35.01 -13.56
N THR A 52 7.97 -34.01 -14.32
CA THR A 52 8.64 -32.70 -14.35
C THR A 52 8.42 -31.96 -13.01
N PRO A 53 9.48 -31.50 -12.33
CA PRO A 53 9.34 -30.72 -11.11
C PRO A 53 8.82 -29.31 -11.42
N PHE A 54 8.01 -28.75 -10.52
CA PHE A 54 7.52 -27.39 -10.58
C PHE A 54 7.29 -26.84 -9.16
N TRP A 55 7.54 -25.56 -8.94
CA TRP A 55 7.26 -24.92 -7.66
C TRP A 55 5.78 -24.57 -7.58
N ASN A 56 5.12 -25.06 -6.53
CA ASN A 56 3.72 -24.82 -6.23
C ASN A 56 3.61 -23.95 -4.97
N MET A 57 3.03 -22.76 -5.10
CA MET A 57 2.59 -21.96 -3.97
C MET A 57 1.20 -22.44 -3.54
N LEU A 58 1.16 -23.23 -2.46
CA LEU A 58 -0.06 -23.79 -1.91
C LEU A 58 -0.60 -22.88 -0.80
N THR A 59 -1.82 -22.39 -0.98
CA THR A 59 -2.59 -21.74 0.08
C THR A 59 -3.72 -22.64 0.52
N VAL A 60 -3.82 -22.93 1.82
CA VAL A 60 -4.89 -23.72 2.43
C VAL A 60 -5.59 -22.87 3.48
N THR A 61 -6.86 -22.55 3.27
CA THR A 61 -7.64 -21.70 4.18
C THR A 61 -8.89 -22.43 4.65
N PRO A 62 -9.19 -22.45 5.97
CA PRO A 62 -10.42 -23.04 6.48
C PRO A 62 -11.63 -22.17 6.12
N ILE A 63 -12.71 -22.82 5.68
CA ILE A 63 -14.04 -22.24 5.66
C ILE A 63 -14.67 -22.56 7.01
N ARG A 64 -15.16 -21.51 7.69
CA ARG A 64 -15.88 -21.62 8.96
C ARG A 64 -17.38 -21.40 8.76
N ASP A 65 -18.20 -22.06 9.57
CA ASP A 65 -19.61 -21.73 9.76
C ASP A 65 -19.78 -20.49 10.66
N ASP A 66 -21.02 -20.09 10.90
CA ASP A 66 -21.38 -18.91 11.70
C ASP A 66 -21.03 -19.07 13.19
N ASN A 67 -20.79 -20.31 13.63
CA ASN A 67 -20.34 -20.63 14.99
C ASN A 67 -18.79 -20.74 15.10
N GLY A 68 -18.07 -20.36 14.04
CA GLY A 68 -16.60 -20.38 14.00
C GLY A 68 -15.97 -21.77 13.81
N LYS A 69 -16.78 -22.82 13.63
CA LYS A 69 -16.31 -24.20 13.43
C LYS A 69 -15.87 -24.41 11.98
N VAL A 70 -14.72 -25.04 11.79
CA VAL A 70 -14.20 -25.37 10.45
C VAL A 70 -15.08 -26.43 9.80
N ILE A 71 -15.64 -26.11 8.64
CA ILE A 71 -16.52 -26.98 7.86
C ILE A 71 -15.82 -27.59 6.65
N LYS A 72 -14.92 -26.84 6.00
CA LYS A 72 -14.19 -27.24 4.79
C LYS A 72 -12.85 -26.52 4.73
N PHE A 73 -11.97 -26.96 3.85
CA PHE A 73 -10.78 -26.20 3.46
C PHE A 73 -10.86 -25.89 1.97
N ILE A 74 -10.42 -24.70 1.59
CA ILE A 74 -10.08 -24.37 0.20
C ILE A 74 -8.57 -24.44 0.07
N GLY A 75 -8.12 -25.20 -0.92
CA GLY A 75 -6.75 -25.18 -1.39
C GLY A 75 -6.67 -24.42 -2.70
N MET A 76 -5.82 -23.41 -2.79
CA MET A 76 -5.46 -22.75 -4.04
C MET A 76 -3.99 -23.06 -4.35
N GLN A 77 -3.75 -23.48 -5.58
CA GLN A 77 -2.42 -23.85 -6.07
C GLN A 77 -2.06 -22.92 -7.22
N VAL A 78 -0.90 -22.29 -7.11
CA VAL A 78 -0.35 -21.42 -8.14
C VAL A 78 1.02 -21.96 -8.50
N GLU A 79 1.24 -22.23 -9.79
CA GLU A 79 2.57 -22.54 -10.27
C GLU A 79 3.41 -21.28 -10.27
N VAL A 80 4.55 -21.35 -9.60
CA VAL A 80 5.42 -20.20 -9.36
C VAL A 80 6.85 -20.43 -9.88
N SER A 81 7.07 -21.54 -10.59
CA SER A 81 8.37 -21.97 -11.15
C SER A 81 9.10 -20.93 -11.99
N LYS A 82 8.40 -19.92 -12.52
CA LYS A 82 8.98 -18.85 -13.34
C LYS A 82 9.52 -17.67 -12.53
N TYR A 83 9.13 -17.56 -11.25
CA TYR A 83 9.20 -16.31 -10.50
C TYR A 83 9.79 -16.45 -9.09
N THR A 84 10.15 -17.66 -8.64
CA THR A 84 10.55 -17.90 -7.24
C THR A 84 12.02 -18.17 -7.08
N GLU A 85 12.65 -17.50 -6.12
CA GLU A 85 14.09 -17.53 -5.81
C GLU A 85 14.64 -18.90 -5.35
N GLY A 86 13.88 -19.99 -5.43
CA GLY A 86 14.35 -21.35 -5.11
C GLY A 86 14.96 -21.48 -3.71
N LEU A 87 15.86 -22.46 -3.53
CA LEU A 87 16.68 -22.65 -2.31
C LEU A 87 17.70 -21.51 -2.08
N SER A 88 17.78 -20.55 -3.02
CA SER A 88 18.68 -19.40 -3.03
C SER A 88 18.30 -18.30 -2.04
N ASP A 89 17.13 -18.39 -1.40
CA ASP A 89 16.63 -17.46 -0.37
C ASP A 89 17.59 -17.34 0.84
N LYS A 90 18.52 -18.30 1.00
CA LYS A 90 19.59 -18.29 2.01
C LYS A 90 20.89 -17.68 1.53
N ARG A 91 21.01 -17.31 0.25
CA ARG A 91 22.23 -16.75 -0.31
C ARG A 91 22.31 -15.31 0.14
N MET A 92 23.28 -15.03 0.98
CA MET A 92 23.52 -13.70 1.52
C MET A 92 24.63 -13.01 0.73
N ARG A 93 24.51 -11.69 0.66
CA ARG A 93 25.60 -10.80 0.29
C ARG A 93 26.70 -10.85 1.36
N PRO A 94 27.90 -10.33 1.08
CA PRO A 94 28.99 -10.25 2.07
C PRO A 94 28.62 -9.54 3.38
N ASN A 95 27.56 -8.76 3.40
CA ASN A 95 27.02 -8.04 4.56
C ASN A 95 25.78 -8.72 5.20
N GLU A 96 25.57 -10.02 4.93
CA GLU A 96 24.50 -10.84 5.53
C GLU A 96 23.05 -10.48 5.13
N LEU A 97 22.85 -9.52 4.22
CA LEU A 97 21.55 -9.25 3.62
C LEU A 97 21.25 -10.19 2.45
N PRO A 98 19.97 -10.50 2.16
CA PRO A 98 19.59 -11.31 0.99
C PRO A 98 20.15 -10.71 -0.31
N VAL A 99 20.52 -11.57 -1.28
CA VAL A 99 21.02 -11.14 -2.60
C VAL A 99 19.97 -10.35 -3.39
N SER A 100 18.68 -10.64 -3.18
CA SER A 100 17.58 -9.87 -3.73
C SER A 100 17.16 -8.74 -2.79
N LEU A 101 16.89 -7.56 -3.35
CA LEU A 101 16.27 -6.46 -2.60
C LEU A 101 14.76 -6.64 -2.39
N ILE A 102 14.15 -7.62 -3.06
CA ILE A 102 12.70 -7.82 -3.07
C ILE A 102 12.37 -9.29 -2.88
N ARG A 103 11.60 -9.58 -1.82
CA ARG A 103 11.10 -10.94 -1.54
C ARG A 103 9.87 -11.30 -2.37
N TYR A 104 10.11 -11.82 -3.57
CA TYR A 104 9.04 -12.27 -4.48
C TYR A 104 8.12 -13.33 -3.86
N ASP A 105 8.70 -14.28 -3.12
CA ASP A 105 7.96 -15.40 -2.51
C ASP A 105 6.91 -14.93 -1.49
N GLU A 106 7.24 -13.95 -0.65
CA GLU A 106 6.32 -13.44 0.36
C GLU A 106 5.15 -12.68 -0.28
N ARG A 107 5.41 -11.95 -1.36
CA ARG A 107 4.36 -11.26 -2.12
C ARG A 107 3.42 -12.23 -2.83
N GLN A 108 3.97 -13.30 -3.40
CA GLN A 108 3.14 -14.35 -4.00
C GLN A 108 2.26 -15.02 -2.94
N LYS A 109 2.79 -15.24 -1.73
CA LYS A 109 1.97 -15.71 -0.60
C LYS A 109 0.85 -14.74 -0.28
N GLU A 110 1.12 -13.44 -0.20
CA GLU A 110 0.10 -12.42 0.06
C GLU A 110 -0.97 -12.32 -1.04
N THR A 111 -0.55 -12.32 -2.30
CA THR A 111 -1.45 -12.28 -3.45
C THR A 111 -2.35 -13.52 -3.47
N ALA A 112 -1.77 -14.68 -3.18
CA ALA A 112 -2.51 -15.93 -3.08
C ALA A 112 -3.50 -15.91 -1.89
N MET A 113 -3.08 -15.40 -0.74
CA MET A 113 -3.94 -15.21 0.43
C MET A 113 -5.06 -14.17 0.21
N SER A 114 -4.82 -13.15 -0.62
CA SER A 114 -5.86 -12.17 -0.94
C SER A 114 -6.94 -12.78 -1.83
N SER A 115 -6.54 -13.44 -2.92
CA SER A 115 -7.45 -14.10 -3.85
C SER A 115 -8.27 -15.20 -3.17
N ILE A 116 -7.67 -15.99 -2.28
CA ILE A 116 -8.42 -17.02 -1.55
C ILE A 116 -9.45 -16.43 -0.57
N THR A 117 -9.16 -15.26 0.02
CA THR A 117 -10.10 -14.58 0.92
C THR A 117 -11.35 -14.13 0.16
N GLU A 118 -11.19 -13.58 -1.05
CA GLU A 118 -12.31 -13.22 -1.94
C GLU A 118 -13.17 -14.45 -2.30
N VAL A 119 -12.52 -15.57 -2.62
CA VAL A 119 -13.23 -16.84 -2.92
C VAL A 119 -13.98 -17.34 -1.68
N VAL A 120 -13.37 -17.32 -0.50
CA VAL A 120 -14.01 -17.75 0.76
C VAL A 120 -15.23 -16.89 1.07
N GLN A 121 -15.12 -15.56 0.92
CA GLN A 121 -16.22 -14.62 1.06
C GLN A 121 -17.37 -14.95 0.08
N THR A 122 -17.06 -15.16 -1.19
CA THR A 122 -18.06 -15.49 -2.23
C THR A 122 -18.80 -16.79 -1.92
N VAL A 123 -18.10 -17.82 -1.44
CA VAL A 123 -18.70 -19.12 -1.10
C VAL A 123 -19.63 -19.00 0.12
N LYS A 124 -19.30 -18.15 1.11
CA LYS A 124 -20.19 -17.87 2.25
C LYS A 124 -21.49 -17.19 1.81
N HIS A 125 -21.40 -16.14 0.98
CA HIS A 125 -22.57 -15.40 0.49
C HIS A 125 -23.48 -16.21 -0.44
N ARG A 126 -22.97 -17.27 -1.07
CA ARG A 126 -23.80 -18.18 -1.90
C ARG A 126 -24.65 -19.13 -1.05
N ARG A 127 -24.20 -19.48 0.17
CA ARG A 127 -24.93 -20.37 1.09
C ARG A 127 -26.10 -19.69 1.78
N SER A 128 -25.95 -18.43 2.17
CA SER A 128 -27.07 -17.63 2.70
C SER A 128 -28.20 -17.43 1.70
N ARG A 129 -27.93 -17.62 0.40
CA ARG A 129 -28.91 -17.51 -0.68
C ARG A 129 -29.53 -18.84 -1.12
N SER A 130 -29.05 -19.98 -0.60
CA SER A 130 -29.51 -21.32 -0.96
C SER A 130 -30.30 -22.05 0.14
N GLU A 131 -30.44 -21.46 1.33
CA GLU A 131 -31.21 -22.02 2.46
C GLU A 131 -32.50 -21.24 2.75
N GLY A 132 -33.08 -20.58 1.73
CA GLY A 132 -34.26 -19.72 1.86
C GLY A 132 -35.53 -20.20 1.14
N ASP A 133 -35.59 -21.41 0.60
CA ASP A 133 -36.80 -21.93 -0.05
C ASP A 133 -37.05 -23.39 0.36
N LYS A 134 -37.91 -23.57 1.37
CA LYS A 134 -38.71 -24.78 1.63
C LYS A 134 -39.65 -24.52 2.83
N GLU A 135 -40.71 -23.77 2.61
CA GLU A 135 -41.93 -23.89 3.42
C GLU A 135 -42.95 -24.79 2.70
N PRO A 136 -43.70 -25.66 3.42
CA PRO A 136 -44.77 -26.45 2.82
C PRO A 136 -46.06 -25.63 2.68
N MET A 137 -46.66 -25.66 1.49
CA MET A 137 -47.98 -25.09 1.17
C MET A 137 -49.12 -25.75 1.95
N GLU A 138 -49.92 -24.95 2.66
CA GLU A 138 -51.34 -25.26 2.93
C GLU A 138 -52.24 -24.44 1.98
N PRO A 139 -53.36 -24.99 1.48
CA PRO A 139 -54.24 -24.30 0.54
C PRO A 139 -55.21 -23.32 1.25
N PRO A 140 -55.61 -22.22 0.59
CA PRO A 140 -56.42 -21.17 1.22
C PRO A 140 -57.92 -21.52 1.20
N PRO A 141 -58.71 -21.08 2.21
CA PRO A 141 -60.16 -21.13 2.12
C PRO A 141 -60.73 -19.94 1.31
N PRO A 142 -61.95 -20.06 0.74
CA PRO A 142 -62.51 -19.04 -0.14
C PRO A 142 -63.09 -17.84 0.62
N LEU A 143 -63.10 -16.72 -0.09
CA LEU A 143 -63.46 -15.37 0.34
C LEU A 143 -64.97 -15.10 0.43
N THR A 144 -65.26 -14.03 1.18
CA THR A 144 -66.35 -13.03 1.04
C THR A 144 -67.55 -13.13 2.02
N PRO A 145 -68.30 -12.03 2.26
CA PRO A 145 -67.82 -10.75 2.80
C PRO A 145 -68.80 -10.07 3.81
N ALA A 146 -68.29 -8.98 4.40
CA ALA A 146 -69.00 -7.73 4.73
C ALA A 146 -69.58 -7.50 6.14
N ARG A 147 -69.13 -6.35 6.70
CA ARG A 147 -69.85 -5.35 7.53
C ARG A 147 -70.35 -5.81 8.91
N ALA A 148 -70.44 -4.99 9.95
CA ALA A 148 -69.98 -3.65 10.30
C ALA A 148 -70.35 -3.45 11.79
N ALA A 149 -69.70 -2.48 12.43
CA ALA A 149 -70.13 -1.71 13.60
C ALA A 149 -70.07 -2.36 15.01
N GLY A 150 -69.61 -1.54 15.98
CA GLY A 150 -70.23 -1.48 17.30
C GLY A 150 -69.32 -1.67 18.52
N ASP A 151 -68.74 -0.56 18.99
CA ASP A 151 -68.82 -0.07 20.38
C ASP A 151 -68.22 -0.82 21.59
N ALA A 152 -67.35 -0.08 22.30
CA ALA A 152 -67.52 0.41 23.69
C ALA A 152 -66.53 -0.01 24.81
N ALA A 153 -66.25 1.02 25.63
CA ALA A 153 -65.76 1.13 27.03
C ALA A 153 -64.23 1.05 27.28
N GLU A 154 -63.50 2.12 27.64
CA GLU A 154 -63.47 2.92 28.92
C GLU A 154 -63.09 2.08 30.16
N GLY A 155 -62.17 2.44 31.08
CA GLY A 155 -61.31 3.61 31.31
C GLY A 155 -60.54 3.52 32.68
N SER A 156 -59.70 4.53 32.95
CA SER A 156 -59.18 5.04 34.26
C SER A 156 -57.91 4.46 34.97
N SER A 157 -56.79 5.22 34.89
CA SER A 157 -56.01 5.94 35.94
C SER A 157 -55.37 5.28 37.22
N PRO A 158 -54.29 5.88 37.80
CA PRO A 158 -53.12 5.24 38.48
C PRO A 158 -53.10 5.48 40.04
N PRO A 159 -52.00 5.54 40.87
CA PRO A 159 -50.51 5.35 40.74
C PRO A 159 -49.80 4.62 41.93
N LYS A 160 -48.44 4.56 41.97
CA LYS A 160 -47.51 4.91 43.10
C LYS A 160 -46.17 4.12 43.20
N SER A 161 -45.11 4.85 43.57
CA SER A 161 -43.76 4.44 44.04
C SER A 161 -43.76 3.90 45.49
N PRO A 162 -42.62 3.39 46.04
CA PRO A 162 -41.77 4.23 46.92
C PRO A 162 -40.24 3.90 46.95
N MET A 163 -39.53 4.73 47.72
CA MET A 163 -38.10 4.89 48.00
C MET A 163 -37.74 4.44 49.45
N TRP A 164 -36.48 4.04 49.73
CA TRP A 164 -35.79 4.29 51.02
C TRP A 164 -34.26 4.02 50.98
N ASP A 165 -33.48 5.10 51.00
CA ASP A 165 -32.46 5.55 51.97
C ASP A 165 -31.61 4.68 52.95
N LEU A 166 -30.32 5.10 53.03
CA LEU A 166 -29.46 5.45 54.21
C LEU A 166 -28.37 4.50 54.82
N LYS A 167 -27.14 5.07 54.84
CA LYS A 167 -26.07 5.10 55.90
C LYS A 167 -25.19 3.84 56.13
N LYS A 168 -23.92 3.89 56.57
CA LYS A 168 -22.79 4.86 56.70
C LYS A 168 -21.63 4.07 57.39
N GLU A 169 -20.42 4.65 57.43
CA GLU A 169 -19.25 4.34 58.32
C GLU A 169 -18.35 3.14 57.96
N ASP A 170 -17.04 3.11 58.25
CA ASP A 170 -15.94 4.09 58.35
C ASP A 170 -14.64 3.28 58.63
N ALA A 171 -13.48 3.92 58.48
CA ALA A 171 -12.22 3.65 59.20
C ALA A 171 -11.24 2.49 58.82
N LYS A 172 -10.13 2.94 58.17
CA LYS A 172 -8.73 2.96 58.70
C LYS A 172 -7.87 1.68 58.84
N LEU A 173 -6.78 1.72 58.06
CA LEU A 173 -5.36 1.75 58.48
C LEU A 173 -4.63 0.43 58.82
N SER A 174 -3.50 0.21 58.11
CA SER A 174 -2.13 0.08 58.67
C SER A 174 -1.31 -1.17 58.29
N ARG A 175 -0.20 -0.91 57.58
CA ARG A 175 1.19 -1.37 57.79
C ARG A 175 1.66 -2.81 57.49
N ARG A 176 2.57 -2.83 56.49
CA ARG A 176 4.01 -3.24 56.51
C ARG A 176 4.42 -4.70 56.75
N MET A 177 5.10 -5.21 55.70
CA MET A 177 6.50 -5.69 55.64
C MET A 177 6.86 -7.18 55.83
N SER A 178 7.79 -7.58 54.94
CA SER A 178 8.64 -8.78 54.91
C SER A 178 7.97 -10.08 54.49
N GLY A 179 8.58 -11.00 53.75
CA GLY A 179 9.96 -11.11 53.30
C GLY A 179 10.31 -12.59 53.17
N ARG A 180 10.32 -13.09 51.91
CA ARG A 180 11.12 -14.20 51.34
C ARG A 180 11.02 -15.65 51.86
N ALA A 181 11.00 -16.53 50.84
CA ALA A 181 11.39 -17.96 50.78
C ALA A 181 10.45 -18.97 51.46
N SER A 182 10.27 -20.21 51.00
CA SER A 182 10.47 -20.98 49.77
C SER A 182 9.99 -22.39 50.14
N LEU A 183 9.26 -23.10 49.25
CA LEU A 183 9.33 -24.56 48.98
C LEU A 183 7.98 -25.22 48.65
N MET A 184 7.95 -25.74 47.41
CA MET A 184 7.31 -26.94 46.86
C MET A 184 5.91 -27.43 47.26
N GLY A 185 5.09 -27.59 46.20
CA GLY A 185 4.08 -28.65 46.02
C GLY A 185 2.71 -28.32 46.63
N THR A 186 1.56 -28.39 45.98
CA THR A 186 1.13 -29.16 44.81
C THR A 186 -0.17 -28.54 44.26
N LYS A 187 -0.37 -28.68 42.94
CA LYS A 187 -1.62 -28.71 42.15
C LYS A 187 -2.89 -28.06 42.74
N ILE A 188 -3.41 -27.02 42.08
CA ILE A 188 -4.85 -26.83 41.80
C ILE A 188 -5.04 -26.02 40.49
N ARG A 189 -6.02 -26.47 39.71
CA ARG A 189 -6.51 -26.04 38.39
C ARG A 189 -6.56 -24.51 38.19
N ARG A 190 -5.89 -24.02 37.14
CA ARG A 190 -6.25 -22.76 36.47
C ARG A 190 -7.24 -23.04 35.34
N LYS A 191 -8.46 -22.51 35.47
CA LYS A 191 -9.35 -22.26 34.33
C LYS A 191 -8.75 -21.08 33.56
N SER A 192 -8.23 -21.33 32.36
CA SER A 192 -7.91 -20.29 31.39
C SER A 192 -9.16 -19.94 30.60
N SER A 193 -9.70 -18.74 30.79
CA SER A 193 -10.59 -18.10 29.83
C SER A 193 -9.79 -17.77 28.57
N VAL A 194 -9.96 -18.59 27.54
CA VAL A 194 -9.44 -18.33 26.20
C VAL A 194 -10.31 -17.24 25.58
N GLY A 195 -9.81 -15.99 25.63
CA GLY A 195 -10.31 -14.90 24.81
C GLY A 195 -9.77 -15.05 23.38
N ILE A 196 -10.69 -15.22 22.45
CA ILE A 196 -10.50 -15.37 21.01
C ILE A 196 -9.79 -14.13 20.47
N LYS A 197 -8.59 -14.29 19.90
CA LYS A 197 -8.01 -13.32 18.96
C LYS A 197 -8.45 -13.71 17.56
N GLU A 198 -9.55 -13.15 17.08
CA GLU A 198 -9.73 -12.97 15.65
C GLU A 198 -8.88 -11.77 15.25
N ALA A 199 -7.81 -12.03 14.50
CA ALA A 199 -7.08 -10.97 13.83
C ALA A 199 -8.02 -10.36 12.78
N ALA A 200 -8.52 -9.16 13.05
CA ALA A 200 -9.16 -8.35 12.03
C ALA A 200 -8.18 -8.14 10.86
N PRO A 201 -8.61 -8.25 9.60
CA PRO A 201 -7.74 -7.96 8.47
C PRO A 201 -7.47 -6.45 8.45
N ALA A 202 -6.24 -6.05 8.77
CA ALA A 202 -5.77 -4.69 8.58
C ALA A 202 -5.95 -4.28 7.09
N PRO A 203 -6.34 -3.02 6.81
CA PRO A 203 -6.54 -2.55 5.43
C PRO A 203 -5.26 -2.73 4.60
N LYS A 204 -5.42 -3.31 3.40
CA LYS A 204 -4.34 -3.68 2.50
C LYS A 204 -3.87 -2.46 1.70
N GLY A 205 -2.95 -1.69 2.29
CA GLY A 205 -2.11 -0.77 1.53
C GLY A 205 -1.28 -1.55 0.50
N ILE A 206 -1.13 -1.00 -0.71
CA ILE A 206 -0.38 -1.65 -1.78
C ILE A 206 1.13 -1.54 -1.51
N ASP A 207 1.86 -2.62 -1.76
CA ASP A 207 3.30 -2.74 -1.51
C ASP A 207 4.12 -2.05 -2.62
N LEU A 208 5.18 -1.35 -2.25
CA LEU A 208 6.10 -0.61 -3.13
C LEU A 208 6.74 -1.54 -4.15
N ALA A 209 7.00 -2.76 -3.72
CA ALA A 209 7.59 -3.75 -4.57
C ALA A 209 6.65 -4.05 -5.78
N THR A 210 5.34 -3.80 -5.68
CA THR A 210 4.38 -3.86 -6.81
C THR A 210 4.53 -2.71 -7.81
N THR A 211 5.12 -1.57 -7.41
CA THR A 211 5.45 -0.47 -8.32
C THR A 211 6.47 -0.92 -9.36
N LEU A 212 7.56 -1.59 -8.94
CA LEU A 212 8.58 -2.11 -9.86
C LEU A 212 8.05 -3.22 -10.78
N GLU A 213 7.15 -4.08 -10.30
CA GLU A 213 6.54 -5.15 -11.12
C GLU A 213 5.47 -4.65 -12.09
N ARG A 214 4.89 -3.48 -11.86
CA ARG A 214 3.97 -2.82 -12.81
C ARG A 214 4.70 -2.22 -14.01
N ILE A 215 6.00 -2.02 -13.89
CA ILE A 215 6.83 -1.62 -15.01
C ILE A 215 7.00 -2.87 -15.89
N GLU A 216 6.07 -3.06 -16.81
CA GLU A 216 6.06 -4.14 -17.81
C GLU A 216 7.13 -3.90 -18.89
N LYS A 217 8.39 -3.79 -18.46
CA LYS A 217 9.57 -3.55 -19.29
C LYS A 217 10.73 -4.40 -18.80
N ASN A 218 11.70 -4.65 -19.67
CA ASN A 218 12.87 -5.46 -19.33
C ASN A 218 13.88 -4.56 -18.64
N PHE A 219 14.12 -4.77 -17.36
CA PHE A 219 15.15 -4.03 -16.63
C PHE A 219 15.75 -4.85 -15.50
N VAL A 220 16.95 -4.44 -15.10
CA VAL A 220 17.71 -4.98 -13.97
C VAL A 220 18.27 -3.84 -13.13
N ILE A 221 18.47 -4.10 -11.85
CA ILE A 221 19.18 -3.19 -10.92
C ILE A 221 20.45 -3.90 -10.49
N THR A 222 21.56 -3.16 -10.45
CA THR A 222 22.89 -3.66 -10.07
C THR A 222 23.50 -2.79 -8.98
N ASP A 223 24.31 -3.39 -8.10
CA ASP A 223 24.99 -2.69 -7.01
C ASP A 223 26.49 -2.48 -7.32
N PRO A 224 26.91 -1.26 -7.69
CA PRO A 224 28.31 -0.99 -8.04
C PRO A 224 29.26 -1.03 -6.86
N ARG A 225 28.75 -1.11 -5.63
CA ARG A 225 29.55 -1.17 -4.39
C ARG A 225 29.95 -2.60 -4.04
N LEU A 226 29.27 -3.60 -4.63
CA LEU A 226 29.63 -4.99 -4.49
C LEU A 226 30.65 -5.40 -5.57
N PRO A 227 31.56 -6.36 -5.27
CA PRO A 227 32.50 -6.87 -6.26
C PRO A 227 31.78 -7.35 -7.53
N ASP A 228 32.28 -6.96 -8.69
CA ASP A 228 31.77 -7.32 -10.02
C ASP A 228 30.45 -6.66 -10.46
N ASN A 229 29.91 -5.68 -9.70
CA ASN A 229 28.65 -4.99 -9.99
C ASN A 229 27.50 -5.97 -10.34
N PRO A 230 27.11 -6.84 -9.38
CA PRO A 230 26.15 -7.91 -9.62
C PRO A 230 24.71 -7.39 -9.72
N ILE A 231 23.86 -8.14 -10.42
CA ILE A 231 22.41 -7.94 -10.45
C ILE A 231 21.82 -8.30 -9.09
N ILE A 232 21.03 -7.38 -8.54
CA ILE A 232 20.32 -7.53 -7.26
C ILE A 232 18.79 -7.54 -7.44
N PHE A 233 18.32 -7.18 -8.64
CA PHE A 233 16.90 -7.25 -9.02
C PHE A 233 16.79 -7.41 -10.54
N ALA A 234 15.79 -8.17 -10.99
CA ALA A 234 15.44 -8.31 -12.39
C ALA A 234 13.92 -8.40 -12.57
N SER A 235 13.38 -7.62 -13.51
CA SER A 235 11.95 -7.65 -13.84
C SER A 235 11.56 -8.99 -14.48
N ASP A 236 10.29 -9.37 -14.37
CA ASP A 236 9.79 -10.61 -14.99
C ASP A 236 9.93 -10.57 -16.52
N SER A 237 9.67 -9.43 -17.15
CA SER A 237 9.87 -9.26 -18.59
C SER A 237 11.35 -9.45 -19.01
N PHE A 238 12.31 -9.08 -18.15
CA PHE A 238 13.72 -9.38 -18.40
C PHE A 238 14.00 -10.89 -18.38
N LEU A 239 13.42 -11.63 -17.44
CA LEU A 239 13.56 -13.09 -17.39
C LEU A 239 12.95 -13.74 -18.64
N GLU A 240 11.78 -13.26 -19.07
CA GLU A 240 11.10 -13.74 -20.28
C GLU A 240 11.91 -13.45 -21.55
N LEU A 241 12.45 -12.23 -21.68
CA LEU A 241 13.29 -11.85 -22.82
C LEU A 241 14.55 -12.71 -22.91
N THR A 242 15.20 -12.97 -21.77
CA THR A 242 16.53 -13.58 -21.73
C THR A 242 16.50 -15.09 -21.54
N GLU A 243 15.35 -15.66 -21.18
CA GLU A 243 15.11 -17.09 -20.91
C GLU A 243 15.89 -17.64 -19.70
N TYR A 244 16.56 -16.77 -18.93
CA TYR A 244 17.21 -17.14 -17.68
C TYR A 244 16.22 -17.12 -16.52
N THR A 245 16.43 -17.99 -15.54
CA THR A 245 15.68 -17.91 -14.29
C THR A 245 16.32 -16.88 -13.35
N ARG A 246 15.53 -16.38 -12.38
CA ARG A 246 15.98 -15.39 -11.41
C ARG A 246 17.19 -15.89 -10.60
N GLU A 247 17.18 -17.16 -10.21
CA GLU A 247 18.23 -17.82 -9.42
C GLU A 247 19.56 -17.87 -10.17
N GLU A 248 19.50 -17.95 -11.50
CA GLU A 248 20.68 -18.06 -12.36
C GLU A 248 21.38 -16.73 -12.58
N ILE A 249 20.71 -15.60 -12.35
CA ILE A 249 21.21 -14.26 -12.68
C ILE A 249 21.46 -13.38 -11.46
N LEU A 250 20.72 -13.57 -10.36
CA LEU A 250 20.91 -12.80 -9.13
C LEU A 250 22.31 -13.06 -8.55
N GLY A 251 23.01 -11.99 -8.19
CA GLY A 251 24.40 -12.04 -7.73
C GLY A 251 25.44 -12.15 -8.85
N ARG A 252 25.05 -12.08 -10.13
CA ARG A 252 25.98 -12.12 -11.27
C ARG A 252 25.97 -10.82 -12.04
N ASN A 253 27.06 -10.53 -12.73
CA ASN A 253 27.11 -9.45 -13.70
C ASN A 253 26.34 -9.81 -14.98
N CYS A 254 25.67 -8.82 -15.59
CA CYS A 254 24.84 -8.98 -16.79
C CYS A 254 25.60 -9.42 -18.07
N ARG A 255 26.95 -9.52 -18.02
CA ARG A 255 27.77 -9.98 -19.14
C ARG A 255 27.46 -11.39 -19.66
N PHE A 256 26.67 -12.19 -18.94
CA PHE A 256 26.24 -13.52 -19.42
C PHE A 256 25.41 -13.45 -20.71
N LEU A 257 24.84 -12.29 -21.06
CA LEU A 257 24.14 -12.05 -22.32
C LEU A 257 25.08 -11.84 -23.52
N GLN A 258 26.39 -11.70 -23.29
CA GLN A 258 27.38 -11.49 -24.34
C GLN A 258 27.72 -12.82 -25.03
N GLY A 259 27.99 -12.77 -26.33
CA GLY A 259 28.37 -13.93 -27.13
C GLY A 259 29.31 -13.57 -28.28
N PRO A 260 29.52 -14.49 -29.25
CA PRO A 260 30.58 -14.37 -30.25
C PRO A 260 30.52 -13.10 -31.12
N GLU A 261 29.31 -12.62 -31.43
CA GLU A 261 29.11 -11.42 -32.27
C GLU A 261 28.85 -10.14 -31.46
N THR A 262 28.99 -10.19 -30.13
CA THR A 262 28.87 -8.99 -29.31
C THR A 262 30.04 -8.05 -29.57
N ASP A 263 29.75 -6.83 -30.01
CA ASP A 263 30.79 -5.81 -30.27
C ASP A 263 31.48 -5.35 -28.98
N MET A 264 32.74 -5.75 -28.82
CA MET A 264 33.55 -5.41 -27.66
C MET A 264 33.85 -3.91 -27.55
N ALA A 265 33.91 -3.17 -28.65
CA ALA A 265 34.11 -1.72 -28.60
C ALA A 265 32.92 -1.01 -27.95
N THR A 266 31.70 -1.51 -28.19
CA THR A 266 30.49 -1.03 -27.52
C THR A 266 30.45 -1.45 -26.05
N VAL A 267 30.89 -2.67 -25.71
CA VAL A 267 31.04 -3.11 -24.32
C VAL A 267 32.03 -2.23 -23.54
N ASP A 268 33.14 -1.82 -24.17
CA ASP A 268 34.12 -0.93 -23.55
C ASP A 268 33.53 0.46 -23.23
N LYS A 269 32.65 0.99 -24.10
CA LYS A 269 31.90 2.24 -23.80
C LYS A 269 30.99 2.10 -22.60
N ILE A 270 30.34 0.94 -22.43
CA ILE A 270 29.53 0.65 -21.23
C ILE A 270 30.43 0.63 -20.00
N ARG A 271 31.61 -0.02 -20.08
CA ARG A 271 32.57 -0.09 -18.97
C ARG A 271 33.10 1.30 -18.58
N GLU A 272 33.35 2.16 -19.56
CA GLU A 272 33.73 3.56 -19.33
C GLU A 272 32.60 4.35 -18.66
N ALA A 273 31.36 4.22 -19.14
CA ALA A 273 30.20 4.88 -18.55
C ALA A 273 29.97 4.49 -17.09
N ILE A 274 30.15 3.21 -16.74
CA ILE A 274 30.11 2.72 -15.35
C ILE A 274 31.19 3.38 -14.50
N ARG A 275 32.42 3.49 -15.02
CA ARG A 275 33.56 4.10 -14.30
C ARG A 275 33.36 5.60 -14.06
N GLU A 276 32.80 6.29 -15.04
CA GLU A 276 32.53 7.73 -15.00
C GLU A 276 31.19 8.06 -14.32
N GLN A 277 30.40 7.05 -13.92
CA GLN A 277 29.08 7.21 -13.31
C GLN A 277 28.12 8.07 -14.16
N ARG A 278 28.11 7.84 -15.48
CA ARG A 278 27.26 8.55 -16.43
C ARG A 278 26.25 7.62 -17.10
N GLU A 279 25.16 8.20 -17.59
CA GLU A 279 24.20 7.46 -18.41
C GLU A 279 24.78 7.11 -19.80
N ILE A 280 24.27 6.04 -20.40
CA ILE A 280 24.59 5.66 -21.76
C ILE A 280 23.45 4.86 -22.39
N THR A 281 23.19 5.09 -23.69
CA THR A 281 22.33 4.24 -24.52
C THR A 281 23.15 3.68 -25.66
N VAL A 282 23.16 2.36 -25.83
CA VAL A 282 23.89 1.65 -26.88
C VAL A 282 23.06 0.52 -27.46
N GLN A 283 23.36 0.14 -28.69
CA GLN A 283 22.80 -1.04 -29.33
C GLN A 283 23.90 -2.09 -29.48
N LEU A 284 23.62 -3.33 -29.06
CA LEU A 284 24.56 -4.44 -29.16
C LEU A 284 23.83 -5.77 -29.37
N ILE A 285 24.56 -6.76 -29.90
CA ILE A 285 24.06 -8.13 -30.04
C ILE A 285 24.17 -8.84 -28.69
N ASN A 286 23.07 -9.41 -28.23
CA ASN A 286 23.01 -10.28 -27.05
C ASN A 286 22.36 -11.63 -27.40
N TYR A 287 22.52 -12.58 -26.48
CA TYR A 287 22.05 -13.95 -26.62
C TYR A 287 21.18 -14.34 -25.43
N THR A 288 20.08 -15.02 -25.70
CA THR A 288 19.25 -15.65 -24.65
C THR A 288 19.92 -16.92 -24.13
N LYS A 289 19.37 -17.52 -23.07
CA LYS A 289 19.85 -18.79 -22.51
C LYS A 289 19.89 -19.93 -23.54
N SER A 290 18.93 -20.00 -24.46
CA SER A 290 18.94 -21.00 -25.54
C SER A 290 19.96 -20.71 -26.65
N GLY A 291 20.66 -19.57 -26.58
CA GLY A 291 21.60 -19.12 -27.61
C GLY A 291 20.92 -18.34 -28.75
N LYS A 292 19.65 -17.96 -28.61
CA LYS A 292 18.96 -17.12 -29.60
C LYS A 292 19.56 -15.72 -29.60
N LYS A 293 19.98 -15.25 -30.77
CA LYS A 293 20.48 -13.90 -31.00
C LYS A 293 19.32 -12.89 -30.98
N PHE A 294 19.53 -11.74 -30.33
CA PHE A 294 18.64 -10.59 -30.42
C PHE A 294 19.42 -9.26 -30.36
N TRP A 295 18.86 -8.22 -30.97
CA TRP A 295 19.40 -6.86 -30.88
C TRP A 295 18.91 -6.20 -29.60
N ASN A 296 19.83 -5.95 -28.66
CA ASN A 296 19.50 -5.27 -27.43
C ASN A 296 19.78 -3.77 -27.56
N LEU A 297 18.75 -2.94 -27.50
CA LEU A 297 18.90 -1.53 -27.19
C LEU A 297 18.99 -1.39 -25.67
N PHE A 298 20.22 -1.20 -25.19
CA PHE A 298 20.55 -1.15 -23.77
C PHE A 298 20.73 0.29 -23.31
N HIS A 299 20.01 0.66 -22.25
CA HIS A 299 20.20 1.92 -21.55
C HIS A 299 20.67 1.65 -20.11
N LEU A 300 21.70 2.36 -19.68
CA LEU A 300 22.26 2.30 -18.33
C LEU A 300 22.13 3.69 -17.69
N GLN A 301 21.56 3.74 -16.50
CA GLN A 301 21.40 4.97 -15.72
C GLN A 301 21.98 4.79 -14.31
N PRO A 302 22.84 5.71 -13.83
CA PRO A 302 23.26 5.76 -12.43
C PRO A 302 22.11 6.31 -11.56
N MET A 303 21.81 5.61 -10.47
CA MET A 303 20.86 6.06 -9.45
C MET A 303 21.61 6.54 -8.22
N ARG A 304 21.28 7.74 -7.76
CA ARG A 304 21.94 8.41 -6.62
C ARG A 304 20.96 8.56 -5.46
N ASP A 305 21.48 8.52 -4.23
CA ASP A 305 20.69 8.87 -3.05
C ASP A 305 20.47 10.39 -2.93
N GLN A 306 19.73 10.80 -1.89
CA GLN A 306 19.46 12.20 -1.57
C GLN A 306 20.73 13.01 -1.26
N LYS A 307 21.85 12.36 -0.93
CA LYS A 307 23.16 13.00 -0.67
C LYS A 307 24.00 13.13 -1.95
N GLY A 308 23.53 12.57 -3.08
CA GLY A 308 24.21 12.59 -4.36
C GLY A 308 25.16 11.41 -4.60
N GLU A 309 25.22 10.45 -3.68
CA GLU A 309 26.13 9.31 -3.77
C GLU A 309 25.53 8.20 -4.65
N LEU A 310 26.38 7.54 -5.45
CA LEU A 310 25.95 6.45 -6.33
C LEU A 310 25.52 5.23 -5.51
N GLN A 311 24.26 4.83 -5.66
CA GLN A 311 23.66 3.70 -4.97
C GLN A 311 23.53 2.48 -5.88
N TYR A 312 23.00 2.67 -7.08
CA TYR A 312 22.72 1.57 -8.01
C TYR A 312 22.96 1.98 -9.46
N PHE A 313 23.03 1.00 -10.34
CA PHE A 313 22.80 1.21 -11.76
C PHE A 313 21.53 0.48 -12.21
N ILE A 314 20.73 1.17 -13.02
CA ILE A 314 19.53 0.65 -13.65
C ILE A 314 19.87 0.34 -15.10
N GLY A 315 19.71 -0.92 -15.51
CA GLY A 315 19.89 -1.36 -16.88
C GLY A 315 18.55 -1.70 -17.49
N VAL A 316 18.13 -1.00 -18.55
CA VAL A 316 16.89 -1.26 -19.31
C VAL A 316 17.25 -1.87 -20.65
N GLN A 317 16.54 -2.93 -21.05
CA GLN A 317 16.73 -3.64 -22.30
C GLN A 317 15.48 -3.58 -23.16
N LEU A 318 15.66 -3.38 -24.47
CA LEU A 318 14.58 -3.49 -25.44
C LEU A 318 15.05 -4.35 -26.61
N ASP A 319 14.24 -5.34 -26.99
CA ASP A 319 14.49 -6.14 -28.19
C ASP A 319 14.18 -5.32 -29.44
N GLY A 320 15.22 -4.95 -30.18
CA GLY A 320 15.16 -4.24 -31.45
C GLY A 320 15.21 -5.17 -32.67
N SER A 321 15.09 -6.49 -32.50
CA SER A 321 15.26 -7.47 -33.58
C SER A 321 14.25 -7.29 -34.73
N ASP A 322 13.07 -6.74 -34.45
CA ASP A 322 12.04 -6.50 -35.47
C ASP A 322 12.37 -5.32 -36.41
N HIS A 323 13.41 -4.52 -36.13
CA HIS A 323 13.54 -3.19 -36.77
C HIS A 323 14.95 -2.70 -37.15
N VAL A 324 16.04 -3.48 -37.17
CA VAL A 324 17.36 -2.90 -37.53
C VAL A 324 18.30 -3.81 -38.35
N GLU A 325 18.59 -3.41 -39.59
CA GLU A 325 19.89 -3.62 -40.24
C GLU A 325 20.91 -2.56 -39.71
N PRO A 326 22.19 -2.91 -39.55
CA PRO A 326 23.13 -2.15 -38.72
C PRO A 326 23.44 -0.75 -39.28
N LEU A 327 23.12 0.29 -38.50
CA LEU A 327 23.68 1.63 -38.71
C LEU A 327 25.16 1.60 -38.27
N THR A 328 26.05 1.66 -39.25
CA THR A 328 27.49 1.80 -39.03
C THR A 328 27.81 3.21 -38.52
N ASN A 329 28.48 3.27 -37.36
CA ASN A 329 29.32 4.36 -36.82
C ASN A 329 28.77 5.81 -36.70
N ARG A 330 28.61 6.23 -35.42
CA ARG A 330 28.61 7.60 -34.84
C ARG A 330 27.41 8.50 -35.19
N LEU A 331 26.89 9.27 -34.21
CA LEU A 331 27.23 10.69 -33.99
C LEU A 331 26.89 11.15 -32.55
N SER A 332 27.49 12.27 -32.12
CA SER A 332 27.30 12.94 -30.81
C SER A 332 25.99 13.75 -30.76
N GLU A 333 25.40 13.94 -29.57
CA GLU A 333 24.14 14.66 -29.31
C GLU A 333 24.05 16.04 -29.99
N ASN A 334 25.17 16.77 -30.15
CA ASN A 334 25.17 18.11 -30.76
C ASN A 334 24.99 18.09 -32.30
N SER A 335 25.32 16.99 -32.95
CA SER A 335 25.13 16.82 -34.41
C SER A 335 23.70 16.45 -34.79
N GLU A 336 22.90 15.86 -33.89
CA GLU A 336 21.54 15.39 -34.17
C GLU A 336 20.54 16.55 -34.28
N LEU A 337 20.68 17.57 -33.43
CA LEU A 337 19.81 18.75 -33.45
C LEU A 337 19.98 19.60 -34.72
N GLN A 338 21.20 19.64 -35.27
CA GLN A 338 21.50 20.33 -36.52
C GLN A 338 21.15 19.47 -37.76
N SER A 339 21.32 18.14 -37.68
CA SER A 339 20.95 17.21 -38.75
C SER A 339 19.44 17.10 -38.95
N ALA A 340 18.64 17.32 -37.90
CA ALA A 340 17.19 17.37 -37.96
C ALA A 340 16.65 18.48 -38.89
N LYS A 341 17.44 19.55 -39.13
CA LYS A 341 17.09 20.67 -40.01
C LYS A 341 17.40 20.45 -41.50
N LEU A 342 18.22 19.45 -41.86
CA LEU A 342 18.72 19.28 -43.24
C LEU A 342 18.31 17.97 -43.95
N ALA A 343 17.64 17.04 -43.30
CA ALA A 343 17.46 15.68 -43.83
C ALA A 343 16.21 15.50 -44.73
N ASN A 344 16.33 15.83 -46.03
CA ASN A 344 15.46 15.32 -47.09
C ASN A 344 16.13 14.14 -47.82
N ARG A 345 16.05 12.93 -47.25
CA ARG A 345 16.17 11.63 -47.95
C ARG A 345 15.47 10.54 -47.12
N LEU A 346 14.40 9.98 -47.67
CA LEU A 346 13.32 9.27 -46.98
C LEU A 346 13.66 7.92 -46.30
N GLY A 347 14.87 7.37 -46.49
CA GLY A 347 15.26 6.09 -45.86
C GLY A 347 15.87 6.23 -44.46
N MET A 348 16.83 7.13 -44.28
CA MET A 348 17.54 7.32 -42.99
C MET A 348 16.65 7.93 -41.89
N ARG A 349 15.64 8.74 -42.28
CA ARG A 349 14.73 9.38 -41.33
C ARG A 349 13.90 8.37 -40.53
N LYS A 350 13.45 7.28 -41.17
CA LYS A 350 12.61 6.27 -40.50
C LYS A 350 13.42 5.50 -39.44
N GLN A 351 14.63 5.08 -39.77
CA GLN A 351 15.48 4.31 -38.86
C GLN A 351 15.97 5.14 -37.67
N LEU A 352 16.45 6.36 -37.93
CA LEU A 352 16.87 7.28 -36.87
C LEU A 352 15.69 7.68 -35.97
N PHE A 353 14.50 7.88 -36.56
CA PHE A 353 13.29 8.17 -35.80
C PHE A 353 12.86 6.99 -34.92
N ILE A 354 12.90 5.76 -35.44
CA ILE A 354 12.62 4.54 -34.65
C ILE A 354 13.61 4.42 -33.50
N PHE A 355 14.91 4.55 -33.77
CA PHE A 355 15.95 4.50 -32.74
C PHE A 355 15.76 5.59 -31.68
N MET A 356 15.46 6.82 -32.09
CA MET A 356 15.17 7.93 -31.16
C MET A 356 13.94 7.61 -30.30
N MET A 357 12.88 7.03 -30.88
CA MET A 357 11.68 6.68 -30.13
C MET A 357 11.91 5.55 -29.13
N GLN A 358 12.62 4.51 -29.54
CA GLN A 358 13.02 3.41 -28.66
C GLN A 358 13.96 3.91 -27.55
N SER A 359 14.88 4.83 -27.87
CA SER A 359 15.77 5.48 -26.90
C SER A 359 14.99 6.27 -25.85
N LYS A 360 13.97 7.04 -26.26
CA LYS A 360 13.08 7.72 -25.31
C LYS A 360 12.32 6.74 -24.42
N GLN A 361 11.89 5.61 -24.97
CA GLN A 361 11.17 4.58 -24.21
C GLN A 361 12.06 3.95 -23.13
N VAL A 362 13.30 3.57 -23.44
CA VAL A 362 14.20 2.97 -22.45
C VAL A 362 14.64 3.98 -21.38
N LYS A 363 14.81 5.26 -21.73
CA LYS A 363 15.08 6.35 -20.77
C LYS A 363 13.90 6.57 -19.82
N ALA A 364 12.68 6.73 -20.34
CA ALA A 364 11.49 6.89 -19.51
C ALA A 364 11.26 5.68 -18.58
N THR A 365 11.59 4.47 -19.05
CA THR A 365 11.55 3.27 -18.20
C THR A 365 12.56 3.37 -17.07
N ALA A 366 13.79 3.81 -17.34
CA ALA A 366 14.82 3.96 -16.31
C ALA A 366 14.46 5.04 -15.29
N GLU A 367 13.87 6.15 -15.70
CA GLU A 367 13.35 7.20 -14.80
C GLU A 367 12.26 6.65 -13.85
N ASN A 368 11.31 5.89 -14.38
CA ASN A 368 10.26 5.26 -13.57
C ASN A 368 10.82 4.23 -12.57
N VAL A 369 11.83 3.45 -13.00
CA VAL A 369 12.51 2.50 -12.11
C VAL A 369 13.31 3.25 -11.04
N ASP A 370 14.04 4.30 -11.41
CA ASP A 370 14.87 5.10 -10.51
C ASP A 370 14.08 5.63 -9.32
N GLU A 371 12.91 6.19 -9.60
CA GLU A 371 11.99 6.63 -8.57
C GLU A 371 11.53 5.50 -7.64
N ALA A 372 11.10 4.36 -8.19
CA ALA A 372 10.61 3.25 -7.40
C ALA A 372 11.71 2.60 -6.54
N VAL A 373 12.97 2.62 -7.00
CA VAL A 373 14.12 2.05 -6.28
C VAL A 373 14.59 2.96 -5.13
N ARG A 374 14.36 4.27 -5.20
CA ARG A 374 14.70 5.18 -4.08
C ARG A 374 13.97 4.83 -2.79
N GLU A 375 12.82 4.17 -2.89
CA GLU A 375 12.07 3.71 -1.73
C GLU A 375 12.53 2.33 -1.20
N LEU A 376 13.57 1.71 -1.78
CA LEU A 376 14.16 0.46 -1.26
C LEU A 376 15.20 0.74 -0.15
N PRO A 377 15.36 -0.15 0.84
CA PRO A 377 16.39 0.02 1.87
C PRO A 377 17.80 0.07 1.27
N ASP A 378 18.66 0.91 1.85
CA ASP A 378 20.07 0.97 1.46
C ASP A 378 20.71 -0.41 1.68
N PRO A 379 21.32 -0.99 0.64
CA PRO A 379 21.78 -2.36 0.63
C PRO A 379 23.03 -2.59 1.47
N ASN A 380 23.70 -1.53 1.94
CA ASN A 380 24.93 -1.58 2.72
C ASN A 380 24.73 -1.24 4.20
N LEU A 381 23.54 -0.76 4.59
CA LEU A 381 23.22 -0.58 6.00
C LEU A 381 23.05 -1.93 6.66
N ARG A 382 23.72 -2.14 7.81
CA ARG A 382 23.44 -3.32 8.62
C ARG A 382 22.01 -3.23 9.13
N PRO A 383 21.35 -4.36 9.43
CA PRO A 383 20.00 -4.36 9.99
C PRO A 383 19.85 -3.42 11.19
N GLU A 384 20.87 -3.27 12.03
CA GLU A 384 20.86 -2.38 13.19
C GLU A 384 20.82 -0.90 12.82
N ASP A 385 21.54 -0.52 11.75
CA ASP A 385 21.65 0.86 11.29
C ASP A 385 20.33 1.35 10.65
N LEU A 386 19.57 0.44 10.03
CA LEU A 386 18.24 0.71 9.46
C LEU A 386 17.24 1.25 10.50
N TRP A 387 17.40 0.85 11.77
CA TRP A 387 16.46 1.22 12.84
C TRP A 387 16.94 2.41 13.68
N ALA A 388 18.17 2.91 13.43
CA ALA A 388 18.79 3.94 14.26
C ALA A 388 17.92 5.21 14.38
N VAL A 389 17.21 5.56 13.31
CA VAL A 389 16.28 6.70 13.28
C VAL A 389 15.20 6.59 14.38
N HIS A 390 14.77 5.39 14.74
CA HIS A 390 13.78 5.16 15.80
C HIS A 390 14.36 5.28 17.21
N SER A 391 15.67 5.47 17.37
CA SER A 391 16.33 5.72 18.67
C SER A 391 16.76 7.17 18.86
N MET A 392 16.53 8.02 17.86
CA MET A 392 16.84 9.44 17.96
C MET A 392 15.86 10.12 18.92
N PRO A 393 16.33 11.07 19.75
CA PRO A 393 15.47 11.81 20.67
C PRO A 393 14.44 12.66 19.90
N VAL A 394 13.29 12.87 20.53
CA VAL A 394 12.21 13.72 20.00
C VAL A 394 12.07 14.96 20.88
N SER A 395 11.93 16.12 20.25
CA SER A 395 11.82 17.42 20.94
C SER A 395 10.38 17.92 20.93
N PRO A 396 9.92 18.64 21.97
CA PRO A 396 8.57 19.20 22.02
C PRO A 396 8.32 20.15 20.88
N LYS A 397 7.13 20.06 20.29
CA LYS A 397 6.62 20.99 19.27
C LYS A 397 5.79 22.10 19.90
N PRO A 398 5.84 23.34 19.39
CA PRO A 398 5.11 24.49 19.94
C PRO A 398 3.64 24.23 20.27
N HIS A 399 2.89 23.53 19.40
CA HIS A 399 1.45 23.32 19.59
C HIS A 399 1.08 22.49 20.84
N LYS A 400 1.97 21.58 21.27
CA LYS A 400 1.71 20.63 22.37
C LYS A 400 2.75 20.68 23.49
N ARG A 401 3.77 21.54 23.40
CA ARG A 401 4.89 21.63 24.36
C ARG A 401 4.48 21.73 25.83
N TYR A 402 3.36 22.38 26.12
CA TYR A 402 2.90 22.63 27.49
C TYR A 402 1.74 21.73 27.93
N ASN A 403 1.38 20.72 27.15
CA ASN A 403 0.29 19.80 27.52
C ASN A 403 0.73 18.81 28.62
N SER A 404 -0.25 18.23 29.31
CA SER A 404 0.00 17.25 30.39
C SER A 404 0.78 16.04 29.89
N SER A 405 0.46 15.57 28.68
CA SER A 405 1.05 14.39 28.08
C SER A 405 2.56 14.55 27.79
N TRP A 406 2.99 15.71 27.28
CA TRP A 406 4.41 16.02 27.08
C TRP A 406 5.15 16.17 28.41
N ILE A 407 4.56 16.90 29.35
CA ILE A 407 5.11 17.07 30.71
C ILE A 407 5.26 15.71 31.41
N ALA A 408 4.33 14.79 31.18
CA ALA A 408 4.37 13.45 31.75
C ALA A 408 5.54 12.65 31.16
N ILE A 409 5.71 12.65 29.83
CA ILE A 409 6.81 11.94 29.15
C ILE A 409 8.19 12.50 29.51
N GLU A 410 8.34 13.80 29.75
CA GLU A 410 9.61 14.36 30.23
C GLU A 410 9.98 13.91 31.66
N LYS A 411 8.97 13.60 32.49
CA LYS A 411 9.15 13.23 33.90
C LYS A 411 9.31 11.74 34.14
N TRP A 412 8.65 10.90 33.36
CA TRP A 412 8.55 9.46 33.63
C TRP A 412 9.13 8.63 32.47
N HIS A 413 9.93 7.62 32.80
CA HIS A 413 10.65 6.81 31.81
C HIS A 413 10.08 5.38 31.66
N VAL A 414 9.00 5.04 32.37
CA VAL A 414 8.44 3.69 32.39
C VAL A 414 7.03 3.69 31.78
N ILE A 415 6.91 3.04 30.62
CA ILE A 415 5.66 2.89 29.88
C ILE A 415 5.10 1.49 30.18
N VAL A 416 3.84 1.42 30.64
CA VAL A 416 3.12 0.16 30.85
C VAL A 416 2.28 -0.15 29.61
N ILE A 417 2.44 -1.35 29.07
CA ILE A 417 1.81 -1.74 27.81
C ILE A 417 0.49 -2.47 28.08
N ILE A 418 -0.61 -1.94 27.53
CA ILE A 418 -1.92 -2.61 27.49
C ILE A 418 -2.47 -2.51 26.06
N VAL A 419 -1.91 -3.34 25.15
CA VAL A 419 -2.41 -3.57 23.77
C VAL A 419 -2.71 -2.29 22.97
N HIS A 420 -1.75 -1.79 22.18
CA HIS A 420 -1.82 -0.57 21.32
C HIS A 420 -2.12 0.76 22.04
N LEU A 421 -2.81 0.73 23.18
CA LEU A 421 -2.91 1.78 24.17
C LEU A 421 -1.81 1.56 25.22
N VAL A 422 -1.16 2.64 25.65
CA VAL A 422 -0.16 2.58 26.71
C VAL A 422 -0.42 3.66 27.72
N GLU A 423 -0.19 3.33 29.00
CA GLU A 423 -0.26 4.29 30.08
C GLU A 423 1.16 4.56 30.57
N LEU A 424 1.48 5.84 30.74
CA LEU A 424 2.75 6.21 31.36
C LEU A 424 2.64 6.02 32.88
N GLN A 425 3.46 5.11 33.42
CA GLN A 425 3.27 4.56 34.76
C GLN A 425 3.20 5.65 35.84
N GLY A 426 2.09 5.70 36.57
CA GLY A 426 1.91 6.63 37.69
C GLY A 426 1.51 8.05 37.29
N SER A 427 1.36 8.34 36.00
CA SER A 427 0.84 9.62 35.51
C SER A 427 -0.67 9.60 35.21
N GLY A 428 -1.24 8.44 34.88
CA GLY A 428 -2.61 8.32 34.37
C GLY A 428 -2.79 8.79 32.92
N GLU A 429 -1.73 9.27 32.26
CA GLU A 429 -1.77 9.73 30.87
C GLU A 429 -1.71 8.55 29.90
N LEU A 430 -2.60 8.57 28.90
CA LEU A 430 -2.76 7.54 27.89
C LEU A 430 -2.16 7.98 26.55
N PHE A 431 -1.50 7.06 25.87
CA PHE A 431 -0.88 7.26 24.57
C PHE A 431 -1.19 6.11 23.62
N ALA A 432 -1.12 6.37 22.31
CA ALA A 432 -1.14 5.33 21.31
C ALA A 432 0.28 4.85 21.03
N MET A 433 0.49 3.54 20.98
CA MET A 433 1.75 2.91 20.59
C MET A 433 1.58 2.11 19.29
N LYS A 434 2.23 2.58 18.23
CA LYS A 434 2.39 1.83 16.98
C LYS A 434 3.66 0.98 17.09
N ALA A 435 3.51 -0.33 17.29
CA ALA A 435 4.63 -1.28 17.34
C ALA A 435 4.72 -2.07 16.02
N MET A 436 5.88 -2.00 15.36
CA MET A 436 6.13 -2.59 14.04
C MET A 436 7.25 -3.63 14.13
N ASP A 437 6.96 -4.87 13.72
CA ASP A 437 7.91 -5.99 13.79
C ASP A 437 9.01 -5.86 12.74
N LYS A 438 10.26 -5.83 13.19
CA LYS A 438 11.46 -5.62 12.35
C LYS A 438 11.63 -6.71 11.30
N SER A 439 11.37 -7.96 11.67
CA SER A 439 11.52 -9.09 10.74
C SER A 439 10.47 -8.98 9.65
N LEU A 440 9.21 -8.73 10.01
CA LEU A 440 8.13 -8.52 9.03
C LEU A 440 8.41 -7.33 8.09
N MET A 441 8.96 -6.22 8.61
CA MET A 441 9.28 -5.05 7.78
C MET A 441 10.44 -5.30 6.82
N LEU A 442 11.50 -6.00 7.26
CA LEU A 442 12.60 -6.43 6.39
C LEU A 442 12.12 -7.39 5.31
N ASN A 443 11.33 -8.36 5.72
CA ASN A 443 10.78 -9.41 4.88
C ASN A 443 9.91 -8.79 3.76
N ARG A 444 9.06 -7.83 4.12
CA ARG A 444 8.15 -7.14 3.18
C ARG A 444 8.72 -5.90 2.50
N ASN A 445 10.03 -5.62 2.63
CA ASN A 445 10.68 -4.43 2.05
C ASN A 445 10.00 -3.10 2.45
N LYS A 446 9.47 -3.04 3.69
CA LYS A 446 8.78 -1.86 4.25
C LYS A 446 9.69 -0.96 5.09
N VAL A 447 10.97 -1.26 5.20
CA VAL A 447 11.92 -0.53 6.06
C VAL A 447 11.93 0.96 5.75
N HIS A 448 12.00 1.33 4.48
CA HIS A 448 11.99 2.73 4.05
C HIS A 448 10.71 3.44 4.49
N ARG A 449 9.54 2.82 4.32
CA ARG A 449 8.25 3.38 4.74
C ARG A 449 8.19 3.68 6.23
N VAL A 450 8.69 2.75 7.04
CA VAL A 450 8.73 2.93 8.50
C VAL A 450 9.71 4.03 8.91
N CYS A 451 10.84 4.17 8.19
CA CYS A 451 11.79 5.27 8.42
C CYS A 451 11.21 6.64 8.03
N VAL A 452 10.60 6.71 6.84
CA VAL A 452 9.93 7.93 6.34
C VAL A 452 8.75 8.29 7.23
N GLU A 453 7.94 7.33 7.66
CA GLU A 453 6.82 7.56 8.58
C GLU A 453 7.34 8.24 9.85
N ARG A 454 8.39 7.70 10.49
CA ARG A 454 8.98 8.33 11.67
C ARG A 454 9.55 9.72 11.40
N GLU A 455 10.14 9.93 10.22
CA GLU A 455 10.63 11.24 9.79
C GLU A 455 9.50 12.26 9.64
N ILE A 456 8.42 11.90 8.94
CA ILE A 456 7.21 12.73 8.79
C ILE A 456 6.68 13.11 10.17
N TYR A 457 6.47 12.14 11.06
CA TYR A 457 6.05 12.36 12.45
C TYR A 457 6.94 13.36 13.21
N SER A 458 8.24 13.39 12.90
CA SER A 458 9.20 14.31 13.52
C SER A 458 9.08 15.75 12.99
N LEU A 459 8.42 15.96 11.85
CA LEU A 459 8.18 17.27 11.25
C LEU A 459 6.88 17.91 11.74
N LEU A 460 5.84 17.13 12.05
CA LEU A 460 4.49 17.61 12.32
C LEU A 460 4.39 18.54 13.54
N ASP A 461 3.71 19.66 13.37
CA ASP A 461 3.38 20.68 14.40
C ASP A 461 2.03 21.30 14.04
N HIS A 462 0.95 20.53 14.22
CA HIS A 462 -0.40 20.90 13.79
C HIS A 462 -1.48 20.21 14.65
N PRO A 463 -2.60 20.88 15.03
CA PRO A 463 -3.62 20.32 15.93
C PRO A 463 -4.40 19.13 15.36
N PHE A 464 -4.57 19.05 14.04
CA PHE A 464 -5.27 17.95 13.36
C PHE A 464 -4.32 16.84 12.87
N LEU A 465 -3.06 16.86 13.32
CA LEU A 465 -2.05 15.86 13.01
C LEU A 465 -1.43 15.35 14.32
N PRO A 466 -0.97 14.10 14.36
CA PRO A 466 -0.52 13.47 15.59
C PRO A 466 0.86 14.00 15.99
N THR A 467 1.03 14.19 17.30
CA THR A 467 2.30 14.54 17.91
C THR A 467 3.10 13.28 18.18
N LEU A 468 4.35 13.23 17.70
CA LEU A 468 5.30 12.22 18.13
C LEU A 468 5.91 12.63 19.47
N TYR A 469 5.65 11.87 20.53
CA TYR A 469 6.23 12.13 21.84
C TYR A 469 7.59 11.46 22.01
N THR A 470 7.71 10.22 21.54
CA THR A 470 8.98 9.47 21.55
C THR A 470 8.93 8.33 20.55
N SER A 471 10.11 7.87 20.13
CA SER A 471 10.30 6.64 19.37
C SER A 471 11.40 5.82 20.01
N PHE A 472 11.24 4.50 20.02
CA PHE A 472 12.27 3.59 20.51
C PHE A 472 12.26 2.28 19.74
N GLN A 473 13.30 1.47 19.93
CA GLN A 473 13.38 0.13 19.36
C GLN A 473 13.64 -0.91 20.44
N THR A 474 13.18 -2.13 20.18
CA THR A 474 13.46 -3.35 20.95
C THR A 474 14.20 -4.34 20.03
N PRO A 475 14.63 -5.52 20.51
CA PRO A 475 15.21 -6.52 19.63
C PRO A 475 14.31 -6.95 18.46
N THR A 476 12.98 -6.89 18.64
CA THR A 476 12.02 -7.40 17.64
C THR A 476 11.15 -6.32 17.00
N HIS A 477 10.98 -5.15 17.61
CA HIS A 477 10.06 -4.11 17.14
C HIS A 477 10.70 -2.73 17.12
N VAL A 478 10.17 -1.84 16.26
CA VAL A 478 10.29 -0.39 16.42
C VAL A 478 8.93 0.17 16.86
N CYS A 479 8.94 1.18 17.73
CA CYS A 479 7.75 1.73 18.37
C CYS A 479 7.69 3.25 18.21
N LEU A 480 6.50 3.75 17.85
CA LEU A 480 6.16 5.18 17.85
C LEU A 480 5.11 5.44 18.93
N ILE A 481 5.31 6.47 19.74
CA ILE A 481 4.38 6.91 20.79
C ILE A 481 3.75 8.24 20.37
N THR A 482 2.43 8.23 20.20
CA THR A 482 1.66 9.36 19.67
C THR A 482 0.42 9.64 20.52
N ASP A 483 -0.31 10.71 20.15
CA ASP A 483 -1.61 11.04 20.75
C ASP A 483 -2.57 9.83 20.73
N PHE A 484 -3.27 9.61 21.84
CA PHE A 484 -4.40 8.67 21.91
C PHE A 484 -5.70 9.42 21.62
N CYS A 485 -6.50 8.91 20.67
CA CYS A 485 -7.77 9.49 20.25
C CYS A 485 -8.93 8.64 20.78
N PRO A 486 -9.61 9.01 21.87
CA PRO A 486 -10.64 8.19 22.50
C PRO A 486 -11.93 8.08 21.68
N GLY A 487 -12.18 9.00 20.74
CA GLY A 487 -13.34 8.98 19.85
C GLY A 487 -13.29 7.87 18.80
N GLY A 488 -12.13 7.23 18.60
CA GLY A 488 -11.93 6.17 17.63
C GLY A 488 -11.90 6.68 16.18
N GLU A 489 -12.16 5.77 15.24
CA GLU A 489 -12.11 6.07 13.79
C GLU A 489 -13.38 6.79 13.31
N LEU A 490 -13.23 7.74 12.39
CA LEU A 490 -14.33 8.40 11.69
C LEU A 490 -15.16 7.36 10.92
N PHE A 491 -14.52 6.31 10.39
CA PHE A 491 -15.20 5.15 9.78
C PHE A 491 -16.27 4.57 10.72
N ALA A 492 -15.91 4.30 11.98
CA ALA A 492 -16.83 3.73 12.96
C ALA A 492 -17.95 4.71 13.31
N LEU A 493 -17.67 6.02 13.33
CA LEU A 493 -18.71 7.04 13.52
C LEU A 493 -19.69 7.08 12.35
N LEU A 494 -19.19 7.01 11.11
CA LEU A 494 -19.99 7.00 9.89
C LEU A 494 -20.85 5.74 9.81
N ASP A 495 -20.28 4.56 10.10
CA ASP A 495 -20.97 3.27 10.07
C ASP A 495 -22.15 3.21 11.05
N ARG A 496 -22.04 3.93 12.18
CA ARG A 496 -23.12 4.06 13.17
C ARG A 496 -24.25 4.99 12.73
N GLN A 497 -24.04 5.84 11.72
CA GLN A 497 -25.10 6.73 11.26
C GLN A 497 -26.18 5.96 10.50
N PRO A 498 -27.45 6.40 10.57
CA PRO A 498 -28.50 5.90 9.69
C PRO A 498 -28.05 5.99 8.23
N MET A 499 -28.22 4.90 7.48
CA MET A 499 -27.79 4.79 6.07
C MET A 499 -26.29 5.03 5.82
N LYS A 500 -25.48 5.12 6.88
CA LYS A 500 -24.06 5.50 6.84
C LYS A 500 -23.81 6.87 6.23
N ILE A 501 -24.70 7.83 6.48
CA ILE A 501 -24.64 9.18 5.91
C ILE A 501 -24.50 10.21 7.04
N PHE A 502 -23.59 11.16 6.86
CA PHE A 502 -23.54 12.38 7.66
C PHE A 502 -24.46 13.45 7.10
N ARG A 503 -24.94 14.33 7.99
CA ARG A 503 -25.56 15.59 7.57
C ARG A 503 -24.49 16.47 6.90
N GLU A 504 -24.93 17.30 5.97
CA GLU A 504 -24.04 18.18 5.20
C GLU A 504 -23.16 19.05 6.12
N GLU A 505 -23.73 19.62 7.18
CA GLU A 505 -22.98 20.42 8.15
C GLU A 505 -21.84 19.64 8.81
N SER A 506 -22.07 18.38 9.18
CA SER A 506 -21.05 17.51 9.77
C SER A 506 -20.00 17.08 8.72
N ALA A 507 -20.44 16.76 7.50
CA ALA A 507 -19.53 16.43 6.40
C ALA A 507 -18.63 17.63 6.05
N ARG A 508 -19.19 18.85 6.03
CA ARG A 508 -18.46 20.11 5.80
C ARG A 508 -17.46 20.38 6.93
N PHE A 509 -17.87 20.19 8.18
CA PHE A 509 -16.99 20.35 9.35
C PHE A 509 -15.75 19.45 9.25
N TYR A 510 -15.95 18.14 9.09
CA TYR A 510 -14.83 17.21 8.99
C TYR A 510 -13.99 17.43 7.72
N ALA A 511 -14.62 17.70 6.57
CA ALA A 511 -13.89 17.99 5.34
C ALA A 511 -13.00 19.24 5.46
N ALA A 512 -13.47 20.30 6.12
CA ALA A 512 -12.69 21.52 6.33
C ALA A 512 -11.42 21.25 7.16
N GLU A 513 -11.51 20.44 8.22
CA GLU A 513 -10.34 20.09 9.03
C GLU A 513 -9.35 19.21 8.28
N VAL A 514 -9.86 18.27 7.45
CA VAL A 514 -9.01 17.45 6.57
C VAL A 514 -8.27 18.33 5.57
N VAL A 515 -8.94 19.32 4.95
CA VAL A 515 -8.31 20.27 4.03
C VAL A 515 -7.14 20.99 4.71
N ILE A 516 -7.37 21.56 5.90
CA ILE A 516 -6.34 22.28 6.65
C ILE A 516 -5.15 21.35 6.97
N GLY A 517 -5.43 20.11 7.37
CA GLY A 517 -4.39 19.10 7.62
C GLY A 517 -3.57 18.76 6.38
N LEU A 518 -4.22 18.56 5.22
CA LEU A 518 -3.57 18.24 3.96
C LEU A 518 -2.74 19.42 3.42
N GLU A 519 -3.26 20.64 3.47
CA GLU A 519 -2.51 21.84 3.05
C GLU A 519 -1.20 21.98 3.84
N TYR A 520 -1.27 21.78 5.16
CA TYR A 520 -0.08 21.79 6.01
C TYR A 520 0.92 20.69 5.63
N LEU A 521 0.45 19.47 5.36
CA LEU A 521 1.32 18.38 4.90
C LEU A 521 1.99 18.72 3.57
N HIS A 522 1.25 19.26 2.60
CA HIS A 522 1.80 19.67 1.30
C HIS A 522 2.85 20.79 1.44
N CYS A 523 2.67 21.72 2.39
CA CYS A 523 3.68 22.74 2.75
C CYS A 523 5.01 22.14 3.19
N LEU A 524 4.95 21.03 3.93
CA LEU A 524 6.13 20.29 4.37
C LEU A 524 6.70 19.37 3.27
N GLY A 525 6.03 19.29 2.11
CA GLY A 525 6.39 18.37 1.04
C GLY A 525 5.95 16.93 1.27
N VAL A 526 4.96 16.71 2.15
CA VAL A 526 4.39 15.40 2.44
C VAL A 526 3.12 15.20 1.60
N ILE A 527 3.10 14.21 0.71
CA ILE A 527 1.89 13.73 0.04
C ILE A 527 1.33 12.57 0.86
N TYR A 528 0.06 12.63 1.25
CA TYR A 528 -0.51 11.72 2.25
C TYR A 528 -0.80 10.31 1.67
N ARG A 529 -1.41 10.24 0.48
CA ARG A 529 -1.65 9.05 -0.37
C ARG A 529 -2.59 7.96 0.18
N ASP A 530 -3.09 8.07 1.41
CA ASP A 530 -4.02 7.09 1.98
C ASP A 530 -5.15 7.74 2.78
N LEU A 531 -5.74 8.81 2.24
CA LEU A 531 -6.93 9.41 2.83
C LEU A 531 -8.13 8.48 2.73
N LYS A 532 -8.71 8.16 3.88
CA LYS A 532 -9.92 7.37 4.07
C LYS A 532 -10.45 7.52 5.50
N PRO A 533 -11.74 7.22 5.77
CA PRO A 533 -12.34 7.38 7.10
C PRO A 533 -11.64 6.59 8.21
N GLU A 534 -11.00 5.46 7.89
CA GLU A 534 -10.27 4.62 8.85
C GLU A 534 -9.00 5.28 9.38
N ASN A 535 -8.39 6.17 8.58
CA ASN A 535 -7.15 6.86 8.96
C ASN A 535 -7.42 8.21 9.63
N ILE A 536 -8.70 8.60 9.79
CA ILE A 536 -9.12 9.82 10.49
C ILE A 536 -9.62 9.42 11.86
N LEU A 537 -8.90 9.80 12.92
CA LEU A 537 -9.32 9.55 14.29
C LEU A 537 -10.01 10.78 14.90
N LEU A 538 -10.83 10.55 15.92
CA LEU A 538 -11.56 11.59 16.63
C LEU A 538 -11.00 11.78 18.05
N GLN A 539 -10.67 13.03 18.37
CA GLN A 539 -10.30 13.47 19.70
C GLN A 539 -11.52 13.48 20.65
N GLU A 540 -11.28 13.69 21.95
CA GLU A 540 -12.34 13.75 22.95
C GLU A 540 -13.35 14.88 22.70
N ASP A 541 -12.89 15.98 22.14
CA ASP A 541 -13.69 17.16 21.76
C ASP A 541 -14.38 17.01 20.40
N GLY A 542 -14.14 15.92 19.67
CA GLY A 542 -14.72 15.64 18.37
C GLY A 542 -13.92 16.17 17.17
N HIS A 543 -12.80 16.87 17.38
CA HIS A 543 -11.91 17.28 16.30
C HIS A 543 -11.13 16.11 15.72
N ILE A 544 -10.73 16.20 14.45
CA ILE A 544 -10.01 15.10 13.79
C ILE A 544 -8.52 15.06 14.14
N VAL A 545 -7.91 13.91 13.88
CA VAL A 545 -6.47 13.70 13.73
C VAL A 545 -6.23 12.78 12.53
N LEU A 546 -5.50 13.24 11.51
CA LEU A 546 -5.07 12.37 10.40
C LEU A 546 -3.91 11.49 10.83
N THR A 547 -4.06 10.17 10.73
CA THR A 547 -3.07 9.19 11.22
C THR A 547 -2.62 8.24 10.13
N ASP A 548 -1.63 7.39 10.41
CA ASP A 548 -1.07 6.39 9.49
C ASP A 548 -0.37 6.98 8.25
N PHE A 549 0.94 7.22 8.38
CA PHE A 549 1.78 7.78 7.31
C PHE A 549 2.63 6.71 6.60
N ASP A 550 2.33 5.40 6.77
CA ASP A 550 3.05 4.27 6.12
C ASP A 550 3.11 4.43 4.59
N LEU A 551 2.05 4.99 3.99
CA LEU A 551 1.96 5.20 2.55
C LEU A 551 2.33 6.61 2.12
N SER A 552 2.66 7.54 3.01
CA SER A 552 2.97 8.92 2.62
C SER A 552 4.31 9.03 1.89
N PHE A 553 4.47 10.10 1.13
CA PHE A 553 5.69 10.39 0.37
C PHE A 553 6.26 11.73 0.80
N LEU A 554 7.58 11.77 1.06
CA LEU A 554 8.27 13.00 1.39
C LEU A 554 9.11 13.45 0.18
N THR A 555 8.90 14.68 -0.26
CA THR A 555 9.61 15.27 -1.40
C THR A 555 9.80 16.78 -1.18
N PRO A 556 10.83 17.43 -1.77
CA PRO A 556 11.01 18.86 -1.60
C PRO A 556 9.77 19.67 -2.08
N SER A 557 9.29 20.56 -1.24
CA SER A 557 8.29 21.58 -1.59
C SER A 557 8.93 22.96 -1.58
N LYS A 558 8.48 23.84 -2.49
CA LYS A 558 8.86 25.26 -2.50
C LYS A 558 7.59 26.11 -2.38
N PRO A 559 7.10 26.33 -1.15
CA PRO A 559 5.93 27.17 -0.93
C PRO A 559 6.14 28.58 -1.50
N HIS A 560 5.20 29.06 -2.30
CA HIS A 560 5.26 30.39 -2.88
C HIS A 560 3.87 31.01 -3.03
N VAL A 561 3.80 32.33 -2.89
CA VAL A 561 2.55 33.08 -3.04
C VAL A 561 2.45 33.64 -4.45
N ILE A 562 1.44 33.18 -5.19
CA ILE A 562 1.08 33.72 -6.51
C ILE A 562 0.25 34.98 -6.28
N LYS A 563 0.80 36.13 -6.68
CA LYS A 563 0.07 37.39 -6.72
C LYS A 563 -0.52 37.57 -8.11
N HIS A 564 -1.84 37.50 -8.23
CA HIS A 564 -2.53 37.72 -9.50
C HIS A 564 -2.35 39.17 -9.96
N SER A 565 -1.67 39.38 -11.09
CA SER A 565 -1.40 40.71 -11.64
C SER A 565 -2.68 41.33 -12.22
N THR A 566 -3.06 42.52 -11.75
CA THR A 566 -4.16 43.28 -12.34
C THR A 566 -3.72 43.87 -13.69
N SER A 567 -4.24 43.32 -14.80
CA SER A 567 -4.13 43.97 -16.11
C SER A 567 -4.85 45.33 -16.08
N ARG A 568 -4.14 46.41 -16.43
CA ARG A 568 -4.60 47.82 -16.40
C ARG A 568 -5.75 48.17 -17.37
N ARG A 569 -6.49 47.19 -17.91
CA ARG A 569 -7.59 47.40 -18.85
C ARG A 569 -8.84 46.58 -18.49
N ARG A 570 -9.49 46.89 -17.37
CA ARG A 570 -10.94 46.68 -17.18
C ARG A 570 -11.44 47.45 -15.96
N LYS A 571 -12.64 48.03 -16.06
CA LYS A 571 -13.26 48.97 -15.11
C LYS A 571 -13.89 48.29 -13.87
N SER A 572 -13.58 47.03 -13.59
CA SER A 572 -13.94 46.34 -12.35
C SER A 572 -12.66 45.89 -11.63
N LYS A 573 -12.35 46.51 -10.49
CA LYS A 573 -11.28 46.05 -9.59
C LYS A 573 -11.80 44.86 -8.78
N GLU A 574 -11.75 43.67 -9.36
CA GLU A 574 -11.78 42.43 -8.57
C GLU A 574 -10.35 42.19 -8.08
N TYR A 575 -10.12 42.41 -6.78
CA TYR A 575 -8.88 41.99 -6.14
C TYR A 575 -8.96 40.48 -5.96
N LEU A 576 -8.36 39.71 -6.87
CA LEU A 576 -8.13 38.30 -6.63
C LEU A 576 -7.16 38.16 -5.46
N ALA A 577 -7.56 37.43 -4.43
CA ALA A 577 -6.71 37.15 -3.27
C ALA A 577 -5.43 36.44 -3.72
N PRO A 578 -4.27 36.74 -3.12
CA PRO A 578 -3.04 36.02 -3.42
C PRO A 578 -3.20 34.53 -3.09
N THR A 579 -2.88 33.66 -4.06
CA THR A 579 -2.99 32.21 -3.90
C THR A 579 -1.67 31.65 -3.36
N PHE A 580 -1.70 31.05 -2.18
CA PHE A 580 -0.54 30.31 -1.66
C PHE A 580 -0.49 28.93 -2.32
N VAL A 581 0.64 28.58 -2.91
CA VAL A 581 0.85 27.30 -3.58
C VAL A 581 2.06 26.63 -2.95
N SER A 582 1.87 25.39 -2.49
CA SER A 582 2.91 24.60 -1.83
C SER A 582 2.98 23.19 -2.41
N GLU A 583 2.85 23.07 -3.73
CA GLU A 583 2.83 21.77 -4.37
C GLU A 583 4.22 21.10 -4.32
N PRO A 584 4.30 19.84 -3.85
CA PRO A 584 5.51 19.05 -3.93
C PRO A 584 5.98 18.90 -5.39
N ALA A 585 7.26 19.18 -5.63
CA ALA A 585 7.78 19.44 -6.99
C ALA A 585 8.02 18.18 -7.84
N THR A 586 8.05 16.99 -7.22
CA THR A 586 8.42 15.76 -7.91
C THR A 586 7.19 14.87 -8.10
N PRO A 587 6.79 14.53 -9.34
CA PRO A 587 5.73 13.55 -9.56
C PRO A 587 6.22 12.17 -9.13
N SER A 588 5.39 11.43 -8.40
CA SER A 588 5.61 10.04 -8.03
C SER A 588 4.97 9.07 -9.02
N ASN A 589 5.57 7.92 -9.26
CA ASN A 589 4.96 6.81 -10.01
C ASN A 589 4.54 5.63 -9.10
N SER A 590 4.66 5.78 -7.78
CA SER A 590 4.36 4.72 -6.82
C SER A 590 2.88 4.35 -6.77
N PHE A 591 2.56 3.08 -6.99
CA PHE A 591 1.17 2.61 -6.95
C PHE A 591 0.74 2.24 -5.53
N VAL A 592 0.22 3.22 -4.78
CA VAL A 592 -0.21 3.07 -3.38
C VAL A 592 -1.62 3.61 -3.15
N GLY A 593 -2.18 3.33 -1.97
CA GLY A 593 -3.50 3.81 -1.53
C GLY A 593 -4.57 2.71 -1.43
N THR A 594 -5.71 3.08 -0.88
CA THR A 594 -6.87 2.20 -0.71
C THR A 594 -7.71 2.16 -1.99
N GLU A 595 -8.05 0.98 -2.50
CA GLU A 595 -8.54 0.77 -3.88
C GLU A 595 -9.73 1.62 -4.34
N GLU A 596 -10.62 2.02 -3.43
CA GLU A 596 -11.79 2.85 -3.72
C GLU A 596 -11.47 4.36 -3.75
N TYR A 597 -10.33 4.76 -3.19
CA TYR A 597 -9.84 6.12 -3.02
C TYR A 597 -8.72 6.50 -4.00
N ILE A 598 -8.15 5.53 -4.70
CA ILE A 598 -7.04 5.75 -5.65
C ILE A 598 -7.49 6.62 -6.83
N ALA A 599 -6.63 7.57 -7.21
CA ALA A 599 -6.84 8.45 -8.35
C ALA A 599 -6.57 7.76 -9.72
N PRO A 600 -7.22 8.19 -10.82
CA PRO A 600 -7.04 7.62 -12.16
C PRO A 600 -5.57 7.60 -12.65
N GLU A 601 -4.82 8.66 -12.39
CA GLU A 601 -3.40 8.83 -12.75
C GLU A 601 -2.52 7.78 -12.06
N VAL A 602 -2.83 7.42 -10.81
CA VAL A 602 -2.15 6.35 -10.09
C VAL A 602 -2.43 4.99 -10.76
N ILE A 603 -3.69 4.71 -11.14
CA ILE A 603 -4.07 3.46 -11.85
C ILE A 603 -3.39 3.32 -13.20
N THR A 604 -3.31 4.41 -13.96
CA THR A 604 -2.68 4.44 -15.28
C THR A 604 -1.15 4.42 -15.21
N GLY A 605 -0.56 4.59 -14.01
CA GLY A 605 0.88 4.68 -13.83
C GLY A 605 1.47 5.95 -14.43
N ALA A 606 0.65 7.00 -14.57
CA ALA A 606 1.14 8.34 -14.87
C ALA A 606 1.78 8.92 -13.60
N GLY A 607 2.83 9.74 -13.79
CA GLY A 607 3.41 10.51 -12.71
C GLY A 607 2.34 11.36 -12.03
N HIS A 608 2.23 11.26 -10.71
CA HIS A 608 1.20 11.90 -9.91
C HIS A 608 1.80 12.79 -8.82
N THR A 609 1.13 13.89 -8.51
CA THR A 609 1.55 14.88 -7.52
C THR A 609 0.64 14.83 -6.29
N SER A 610 0.67 15.87 -5.44
CA SER A 610 -0.28 16.04 -4.33
C SER A 610 -1.76 16.05 -4.75
N ALA A 611 -2.05 16.22 -6.04
CA ALA A 611 -3.42 16.19 -6.59
C ALA A 611 -4.21 14.93 -6.22
N ILE A 612 -3.54 13.80 -5.99
CA ILE A 612 -4.19 12.54 -5.61
C ILE A 612 -4.86 12.61 -4.23
N ASP A 613 -4.37 13.46 -3.32
CA ASP A 613 -4.98 13.66 -2.01
C ASP A 613 -6.29 14.43 -2.14
N TRP A 614 -6.36 15.39 -3.08
CA TRP A 614 -7.59 16.12 -3.39
C TRP A 614 -8.64 15.24 -4.07
N TRP A 615 -8.21 14.32 -4.94
CA TRP A 615 -9.09 13.27 -5.46
C TRP A 615 -9.67 12.43 -4.32
N ALA A 616 -8.82 11.94 -3.41
CA ALA A 616 -9.25 11.12 -2.29
C ALA A 616 -10.18 11.88 -1.33
N LEU A 617 -9.99 13.19 -1.15
CA LEU A 617 -10.89 14.06 -0.40
C LEU A 617 -12.29 14.11 -1.05
N GLY A 618 -12.35 14.18 -2.38
CA GLY A 618 -13.62 14.11 -3.11
C GLY A 618 -14.34 12.77 -2.91
N ILE A 619 -13.60 11.66 -2.88
CA ILE A 619 -14.16 10.34 -2.56
C ILE A 619 -14.67 10.29 -1.11
N LEU A 620 -13.89 10.82 -0.16
CA LEU A 620 -14.25 10.89 1.26
C LEU A 620 -15.54 11.69 1.47
N LEU A 621 -15.64 12.87 0.86
CA LEU A 621 -16.82 13.72 0.94
C LEU A 621 -18.05 13.03 0.34
N TYR A 622 -17.89 12.37 -0.80
CA TYR A 622 -18.96 11.58 -1.41
C TYR A 622 -19.40 10.43 -0.49
N GLU A 623 -18.46 9.71 0.13
CA GLU A 623 -18.80 8.64 1.07
C GLU A 623 -19.53 9.16 2.31
N MET A 624 -19.12 10.29 2.87
CA MET A 624 -19.81 10.92 3.99
C MET A 624 -21.25 11.34 3.64
N LEU A 625 -21.49 11.85 2.43
CA LEU A 625 -22.80 12.36 2.01
C LEU A 625 -23.74 11.27 1.47
N TYR A 626 -23.21 10.19 0.91
CA TYR A 626 -23.99 9.16 0.20
C TYR A 626 -23.83 7.74 0.76
N GLY A 627 -23.01 7.55 1.79
CA GLY A 627 -22.82 6.28 2.52
C GLY A 627 -22.14 5.18 1.71
N ARG A 628 -21.54 5.53 0.58
CA ARG A 628 -20.77 4.62 -0.30
C ARG A 628 -19.80 5.42 -1.13
N THR A 629 -18.71 4.80 -1.57
CA THR A 629 -17.82 5.41 -2.58
C THR A 629 -18.46 5.38 -3.99
N PRO A 630 -18.10 6.31 -4.89
CA PRO A 630 -18.78 6.48 -6.18
C PRO A 630 -18.44 5.40 -7.22
N PHE A 631 -17.24 4.81 -7.13
CA PHE A 631 -16.68 3.91 -8.15
C PHE A 631 -16.57 2.44 -7.71
N ARG A 632 -17.03 2.09 -6.51
CA ARG A 632 -16.95 0.71 -5.98
C ARG A 632 -17.43 -0.34 -6.98
N GLY A 633 -16.57 -1.33 -7.25
CA GLY A 633 -16.87 -2.50 -8.07
C GLY A 633 -17.10 -3.76 -7.23
N LYS A 634 -17.49 -4.87 -7.90
CA LYS A 634 -17.60 -6.19 -7.25
C LYS A 634 -16.24 -6.76 -6.81
N ASN A 635 -15.17 -6.30 -7.45
CA ASN A 635 -13.79 -6.67 -7.16
C ASN A 635 -12.87 -5.52 -7.58
N ARG A 636 -11.61 -5.60 -7.17
CA ARG A 636 -10.57 -4.59 -7.44
C ARG A 636 -10.45 -4.21 -8.91
N LYS A 637 -10.41 -5.19 -9.82
CA LYS A 637 -10.31 -4.94 -11.27
C LYS A 637 -11.51 -4.12 -11.76
N ARG A 638 -12.71 -4.42 -11.27
CA ARG A 638 -13.91 -3.67 -11.64
C ARG A 638 -13.92 -2.28 -11.00
N THR A 639 -13.45 -2.12 -9.77
CA THR A 639 -13.29 -0.81 -9.14
C THR A 639 -12.36 0.07 -9.97
N PHE A 640 -11.18 -0.44 -10.38
CA PHE A 640 -10.26 0.31 -11.24
C PHE A 640 -10.86 0.64 -12.60
N TYR A 641 -11.54 -0.30 -13.24
CA TYR A 641 -12.27 -0.03 -14.47
C TYR A 641 -13.30 1.10 -14.29
N ASN A 642 -14.05 1.09 -13.18
CA ASN A 642 -15.03 2.13 -12.90
C ASN A 642 -14.36 3.48 -12.66
N ILE A 643 -13.25 3.54 -11.92
CA ILE A 643 -12.51 4.79 -11.69
C ILE A 643 -12.05 5.42 -13.01
N LEU A 644 -11.61 4.60 -13.96
CA LEU A 644 -11.12 5.07 -15.26
C LEU A 644 -12.22 5.43 -16.27
N HIS A 645 -13.38 4.77 -16.20
CA HIS A 645 -14.34 4.79 -17.32
C HIS A 645 -15.79 5.07 -16.93
N LYS A 646 -16.15 4.99 -15.65
CA LYS A 646 -17.54 5.22 -15.21
C LYS A 646 -17.73 6.70 -14.91
N GLU A 647 -18.79 7.29 -15.43
CA GLU A 647 -19.21 8.65 -15.07
C GLU A 647 -19.67 8.71 -13.60
N LEU A 648 -19.40 9.85 -12.96
CA LEU A 648 -19.84 10.14 -11.61
C LEU A 648 -21.35 10.39 -11.60
N THR A 649 -22.06 9.75 -10.67
CA THR A 649 -23.53 9.85 -10.56
C THR A 649 -23.94 10.19 -9.14
N PHE A 650 -24.79 11.19 -8.95
CA PHE A 650 -25.33 11.59 -7.64
C PHE A 650 -26.78 11.06 -7.46
N PRO A 651 -27.10 10.36 -6.37
CA PRO A 651 -28.47 9.92 -6.07
C PRO A 651 -29.45 11.10 -5.95
N SER A 652 -30.61 10.99 -6.60
CA SER A 652 -31.64 12.04 -6.69
C SER A 652 -32.41 12.32 -5.39
N SER A 653 -32.19 11.54 -4.33
CA SER A 653 -32.92 11.61 -3.06
C SER A 653 -32.36 12.64 -2.07
N ILE A 654 -31.31 13.37 -2.46
CA ILE A 654 -30.73 14.48 -1.71
C ILE A 654 -30.73 15.67 -2.68
N PRO A 655 -31.46 16.76 -2.40
CA PRO A 655 -31.40 17.97 -3.22
C PRO A 655 -29.94 18.41 -3.34
N SER A 656 -29.44 18.61 -4.56
CA SER A 656 -28.19 19.35 -4.75
C SER A 656 -28.36 20.73 -4.11
N PRO A 657 -27.54 21.15 -3.14
CA PRO A 657 -27.67 22.46 -2.53
C PRO A 657 -27.36 23.56 -3.57
N PRO A 658 -28.13 24.65 -3.61
CA PRO A 658 -27.81 25.83 -4.42
C PRO A 658 -26.63 26.67 -3.88
N GLU A 659 -25.93 26.22 -2.83
CA GLU A 659 -24.84 26.96 -2.17
C GLU A 659 -23.55 26.14 -1.96
N LEU A 660 -23.41 25.02 -2.69
CA LEU A 660 -22.13 24.30 -2.79
C LEU A 660 -21.28 24.83 -3.97
N ASP A 661 -21.24 26.16 -4.14
CA ASP A 661 -20.18 26.87 -4.87
C ASP A 661 -18.93 26.98 -3.98
N VAL A 662 -18.50 25.84 -3.43
CA VAL A 662 -17.07 25.64 -3.24
C VAL A 662 -16.55 25.46 -4.66
N PRO A 663 -15.62 26.28 -5.17
CA PRO A 663 -15.03 26.00 -6.46
C PRO A 663 -14.45 24.59 -6.41
N LEU A 664 -15.13 23.63 -7.02
CA LEU A 664 -14.57 22.34 -7.41
C LEU A 664 -13.51 22.54 -8.53
N GLU A 665 -12.76 23.65 -8.50
CA GLU A 665 -11.56 23.91 -9.29
C GLU A 665 -10.35 23.09 -8.81
N LEU A 666 -10.45 22.41 -7.66
CA LEU A 666 -9.36 21.59 -7.10
C LEU A 666 -9.32 20.14 -7.58
N THR A 667 -10.17 19.75 -8.54
CA THR A 667 -9.96 18.50 -9.29
C THR A 667 -9.26 18.83 -10.59
N GLY A 668 -7.93 18.66 -10.62
CA GLY A 668 -7.17 18.69 -11.86
C GLY A 668 -7.72 17.66 -12.84
N LYS A 669 -8.51 18.11 -13.80
CA LYS A 669 -8.92 17.33 -14.96
C LYS A 669 -9.00 18.25 -16.16
N GLU A 670 -8.02 18.14 -17.04
CA GLU A 670 -8.46 17.72 -18.37
C GLU A 670 -8.32 16.21 -18.44
N ALA A 671 -9.42 15.52 -18.17
CA ALA A 671 -9.75 14.37 -19.02
C ALA A 671 -11.16 14.50 -19.61
N GLN A 672 -11.62 15.76 -19.71
CA GLN A 672 -12.79 16.26 -20.42
C GLN A 672 -14.04 16.48 -19.56
N THR A 673 -14.19 17.73 -19.12
CA THR A 673 -15.50 18.40 -19.02
C THR A 673 -16.38 17.90 -17.87
N ILE A 674 -17.30 18.77 -17.42
CA ILE A 674 -18.42 18.44 -16.51
C ILE A 674 -18.09 18.56 -15.01
N LEU A 675 -17.85 19.79 -14.59
CA LEU A 675 -18.73 20.43 -13.61
C LEU A 675 -19.23 21.71 -14.27
N LYS A 676 -20.42 21.67 -14.89
CA LYS A 676 -21.11 22.88 -15.35
C LYS A 676 -22.40 23.02 -14.54
N PRO A 677 -22.64 24.21 -14.00
CA PRO A 677 -23.86 24.95 -14.31
C PRO A 677 -23.50 26.18 -15.16
N GLU A 678 -24.42 26.59 -16.03
CA GLU A 678 -24.33 27.88 -16.69
C GLU A 678 -24.66 29.03 -15.72
N GLU A 679 -23.90 30.10 -15.90
CA GLU A 679 -24.11 31.53 -15.62
C GLU A 679 -24.74 32.01 -14.29
N ASP A 680 -24.02 32.98 -13.72
CA ASP A 680 -24.41 33.97 -12.72
C ASP A 680 -24.65 33.47 -11.27
N SER A 681 -23.60 33.49 -10.44
CA SER A 681 -23.50 34.41 -9.27
C SER A 681 -22.33 34.11 -8.31
N ILE A 682 -21.50 35.13 -8.07
CA ILE A 682 -20.95 35.60 -6.77
C ILE A 682 -20.27 34.58 -5.82
N GLY A 683 -19.01 34.88 -5.46
CA GLY A 683 -18.60 34.83 -4.04
C GLY A 683 -17.23 34.23 -3.72
N THR A 684 -16.30 35.12 -3.37
CA THR A 684 -15.06 34.91 -2.60
C THR A 684 -14.95 33.65 -1.73
N PHE A 685 -13.82 32.95 -1.90
CA PHE A 685 -12.95 32.49 -0.81
C PHE A 685 -11.63 33.25 -0.86
#